data_AF-A0A5R8VGW8-F1
#
_entry.id   AF-A0A5R8VGW8-F1
#
_cell.length_a   1.000
_cell.length_b   1.000
_cell.length_c   1.000
_cell.angle_alpha   90.00
_cell.angle_beta   90.00
_cell.angle_gamma   90.00
#
_symmetry.space_group_name_H-M   'P 1'
#
loop_
_entity.id
_entity.type
_entity.pdbx_description
1 polymer ?
#
loop_
_entity_poly.entity_id
_entity_poly.type
_entity_poly.pdbx_seq_one_letter_code
_entity_poly.pdbx_strand_id
1 'polypeptide(L)'
;MNPQYIRQIIMRHVRQDGMTLQEAARTLLRGMGGSQQVKGVIRDVLKSIRQELELNAPLGNGTITRPGQDEEQWYTGVEEGDRFWPAYRATLSTGSLASVIPDIDASSHQIVSRLANPRTKGSKRKGLVLGYVQSGKTANYTAVMSKAADAGYQLFIVLAGMHNNLRRQTQVRLEKDLLGGHDWHKLTTPDADFGHTASGSALMKNGVHTAAVVKKQRQRLEALRDWLRAVPLELRMSCPVLLLDDEADQATPNTKAESDELSKINELIREIWQEIPTGTYVGYTATPFANVFMDPSDERELYPSHFIMSLPKPAAYFGAEKLFGSSTAGEDGEVDDGMDVIRFVPDEDSELLRPPHKKEERVDFQASIPKSLEDAITWFIVATAIRRARGQADQHSSMLVHTTHFTDPHFSMRDEIQSLLKSLICDAELGQLAQFEEAWLNEHLRAAEVASSEMPSWNAVSSHLMEVLMSCRVVVDNSESEDRLDYERKDDEGHPLVETVIAVGGGTLSRGLTLEGLVVSYFLRTSSNYDTLLQMARWFGYRPGYEDLPRIWMPMELRDDFEFLGLIETELRREIAQLIEMGLTPGDLGVRVRAHPGRLAITARNKLVHAETASLSFTGQRLQTFILDKNPKTISNNQEATVSLIGRIKANVVPMPEAAAWLAKDIEAHVIADFFRDYEVHRSQHNMHGDHIVQWLETVAAHTKWNVAVMGRRDDANSADLGELALGLPEPIPAINRAPLISSQPGQANIKALLSQSDWVADIPPDLVPSSSELNAAGYRNLRQEHADGNGLLTIHVVSGRSVPMRKPRPGSLPTREPMNVEGQMVAIGVVFPGQEQVADERDGNYYVVRTDWEVPEGDLDEFPADNEESEDDDFSWLTA
;
A
#
# COMPACT_ATOMS: atom_id res chain seq x y z
N MET A 1 44.06 20.57 16.07
CA MET A 1 43.82 19.23 15.47
C MET A 1 42.58 19.32 14.61
N ASN A 2 42.53 18.58 13.50
CA ASN A 2 41.33 18.55 12.65
C ASN A 2 40.28 17.61 13.29
N PRO A 3 39.11 18.11 13.72
CA PRO A 3 38.05 17.30 14.32
C PRO A 3 37.54 16.18 13.40
N GLN A 4 37.48 16.43 12.08
CA GLN A 4 37.10 15.39 11.10
C GLN A 4 38.09 14.23 11.08
N TYR A 5 39.38 14.50 11.20
CA TYR A 5 40.41 13.45 11.25
C TYR A 5 40.30 12.61 12.53
N ILE A 6 39.99 13.24 13.66
CA ILE A 6 39.75 12.54 14.93
C ILE A 6 38.49 11.68 14.84
N ARG A 7 37.40 12.23 14.28
CA ARG A 7 36.17 11.48 13.99
C ARG A 7 36.45 10.26 13.11
N GLN A 8 37.19 10.44 12.02
CA GLN A 8 37.55 9.33 11.13
C GLN A 8 38.29 8.21 11.87
N ILE A 9 39.23 8.52 12.75
CA ILE A 9 39.95 7.47 13.50
C ILE A 9 39.04 6.79 14.52
N ILE A 10 38.20 7.55 15.24
CA ILE A 10 37.21 7.00 16.18
C ILE A 10 36.23 6.08 15.43
N MET A 11 35.61 6.58 14.37
CA MET A 11 34.67 5.82 13.55
C MET A 11 35.34 4.64 12.86
N ARG A 12 36.62 4.74 12.50
CA ARG A 12 37.40 3.60 11.99
C ARG A 12 37.59 2.53 13.06
N HIS A 13 37.97 2.87 14.29
CA HIS A 13 38.08 1.89 15.38
C HIS A 13 36.71 1.27 15.73
N VAL A 14 35.66 2.09 15.72
CA VAL A 14 34.28 1.62 15.91
C VAL A 14 33.90 0.65 14.78
N ARG A 15 34.12 1.02 13.50
CA ARG A 15 33.73 0.24 12.30
C ARG A 15 34.59 -0.99 12.02
N GLN A 16 35.91 -0.88 12.16
CA GLN A 16 36.87 -1.94 11.80
C GLN A 16 37.25 -2.83 12.98
N ASP A 17 37.37 -2.28 14.19
CA ASP A 17 37.89 -3.00 15.35
C ASP A 17 36.81 -3.42 16.36
N GLY A 18 35.54 -3.06 16.11
CA GLY A 18 34.41 -3.45 16.95
C GLY A 18 34.37 -2.78 18.32
N MET A 19 35.09 -1.67 18.48
CA MET A 19 35.14 -0.91 19.73
C MET A 19 33.85 -0.10 19.93
N THR A 20 33.44 0.09 21.18
CA THR A 20 32.44 1.13 21.52
C THR A 20 33.00 2.53 21.25
N LEU A 21 32.14 3.54 21.12
CA LEU A 21 32.55 4.94 20.95
C LEU A 21 33.53 5.38 22.06
N GLN A 22 33.28 4.94 23.30
CA GLN A 22 34.16 5.22 24.44
C GLN A 22 35.50 4.47 24.33
N GLU A 23 35.51 3.20 23.93
CA GLU A 23 36.72 2.40 23.75
C GLU A 23 37.62 2.94 22.63
N ALA A 24 37.01 3.33 21.50
CA ALA A 24 37.70 3.96 20.39
C ALA A 24 38.33 5.30 20.80
N ALA A 25 37.57 6.13 21.53
CA ALA A 25 38.08 7.40 22.07
C ALA A 25 39.22 7.19 23.07
N ARG A 26 39.12 6.20 23.97
CA ARG A 26 40.17 5.84 24.93
C ARG A 26 41.43 5.32 24.23
N THR A 27 41.27 4.53 23.17
CA THR A 27 42.37 4.01 22.36
C THR A 27 43.11 5.13 21.65
N LEU A 28 42.37 6.07 21.05
CA LEU A 28 42.95 7.28 20.43
C LEU A 28 43.71 8.13 21.46
N LEU A 29 43.14 8.34 22.65
CA LEU A 29 43.77 9.11 23.72
C LEU A 29 45.09 8.51 24.21
N ARG A 30 45.14 7.18 24.35
CA ARG A 30 46.36 6.45 24.70
C ARG A 30 47.44 6.60 23.62
N GLY A 31 47.05 6.64 22.34
CA GLY A 31 47.99 6.84 21.22
C GLY A 31 48.50 8.27 21.05
N MET A 32 47.71 9.29 21.42
CA MET A 32 48.02 10.71 21.18
C MET A 32 48.57 11.47 22.39
N GLY A 33 48.77 10.80 23.54
CA GLY A 33 49.45 11.38 24.70
C GLY A 33 48.58 12.26 25.62
N GLY A 34 47.26 12.17 25.54
CA GLY A 34 46.33 12.62 26.59
C GLY A 34 46.28 14.11 26.95
N SER A 35 46.81 15.03 26.13
CA SER A 35 46.80 16.48 26.47
C SER A 35 45.38 17.05 26.59
N GLN A 36 45.19 18.09 27.42
CA GLN A 36 43.90 18.76 27.66
C GLN A 36 43.21 19.21 26.35
N GLN A 37 44.02 19.64 25.39
CA GLN A 37 43.54 20.13 24.08
C GLN A 37 43.03 18.98 23.19
N VAL A 38 43.62 17.78 23.30
CA VAL A 38 43.17 16.57 22.60
C VAL A 38 41.87 16.04 23.22
N LYS A 39 41.79 16.02 24.55
CA LYS A 39 40.59 15.61 25.30
C LYS A 39 39.37 16.48 24.95
N GLY A 40 39.58 17.80 24.80
CA GLY A 40 38.53 18.74 24.37
C GLY A 40 37.98 18.42 22.98
N VAL A 41 38.87 18.26 21.98
CA VAL A 41 38.43 17.96 20.60
C VAL A 41 37.74 16.59 20.50
N ILE A 42 38.20 15.59 21.26
CA ILE A 42 37.53 14.27 21.30
C ILE A 42 36.14 14.37 21.91
N ARG A 43 35.97 15.17 22.97
CA ARG A 43 34.64 15.43 23.56
C ARG A 43 33.69 16.06 22.56
N ASP A 44 34.13 17.09 21.85
CA ASP A 44 33.30 17.77 20.84
C ASP A 44 32.89 16.82 19.71
N VAL A 45 33.82 15.95 19.27
CA VAL A 45 33.54 14.91 18.27
C VAL A 45 32.55 13.87 18.78
N LEU A 46 32.70 13.40 20.03
CA LEU A 46 31.76 12.45 20.63
C LEU A 46 30.37 13.07 20.80
N LYS A 47 30.27 14.34 21.20
CA LYS A 47 29.00 15.07 21.29
C LYS A 47 28.34 15.21 19.92
N SER A 48 29.12 15.52 18.87
CA SER A 48 28.63 15.55 17.49
C SER A 48 28.13 14.20 16.99
N ILE A 49 28.84 13.10 17.27
CA ILE A 49 28.40 11.75 16.87
C ILE A 49 27.11 11.37 17.60
N ARG A 50 27.00 11.69 18.90
CA ARG A 50 25.79 11.41 19.70
C ARG A 50 24.59 12.21 19.22
N GLN A 51 24.79 13.51 18.95
CA GLN A 51 23.74 14.37 18.41
C GLN A 51 23.27 13.88 17.03
N GLU A 52 24.18 13.37 16.19
CA GLU A 52 23.80 12.74 14.93
C GLU A 52 23.06 11.42 15.14
N LEU A 53 23.47 10.57 16.09
CA LEU A 53 22.72 9.35 16.44
C LEU A 53 21.30 9.69 16.92
N GLU A 54 21.13 10.74 17.71
CA GLU A 54 19.84 11.26 18.17
C GLU A 54 19.00 11.85 17.02
N LEU A 55 19.60 12.65 16.13
CA LEU A 55 18.95 13.18 14.92
C LEU A 55 18.56 12.09 13.92
N ASN A 56 19.35 11.01 13.88
CA ASN A 56 19.17 9.85 13.02
C ASN A 56 18.38 8.72 13.72
N ALA A 57 18.00 8.91 14.99
CA ALA A 57 17.02 8.08 15.65
C ALA A 57 15.76 8.07 14.76
N PRO A 58 15.06 6.94 14.63
CA PRO A 58 13.86 6.89 13.81
C PRO A 58 12.90 7.99 14.26
N LEU A 59 12.76 9.03 13.43
CA LEU A 59 11.87 10.16 13.68
C LEU A 59 10.45 9.64 13.88
N GLY A 60 10.06 9.64 15.15
CA GLY A 60 8.75 9.40 15.74
C GLY A 60 8.91 9.81 17.20
N ASN A 61 8.07 10.73 17.69
CA ASN A 61 8.17 11.29 19.02
C ASN A 61 8.25 10.21 20.11
N GLY A 62 9.35 10.15 20.87
CA GLY A 62 9.45 9.34 22.08
C GLY A 62 10.32 8.09 21.94
N THR A 63 11.47 8.09 22.63
CA THR A 63 12.32 6.90 22.80
C THR A 63 11.76 6.05 23.94
N ILE A 64 11.33 4.81 23.67
CA ILE A 64 11.28 3.77 24.70
C ILE A 64 11.76 2.45 24.11
N THR A 65 12.96 2.02 24.49
CA THR A 65 13.39 0.62 24.49
C THR A 65 12.73 -0.10 25.67
N ARG A 66 12.28 -1.35 25.48
CA ARG A 66 11.90 -2.22 26.61
C ARG A 66 12.98 -2.12 27.72
N PRO A 67 12.60 -1.98 29.00
CA PRO A 67 13.56 -2.02 30.09
C PRO A 67 14.34 -3.34 30.03
N GLY A 68 15.65 -3.28 29.72
CA GLY A 68 16.54 -4.45 29.71
C GLY A 68 17.12 -4.89 28.36
N GLN A 69 16.82 -4.21 27.24
CA GLN A 69 17.60 -4.37 25.99
C GLN A 69 18.22 -3.04 25.56
N ASP A 70 19.39 -2.75 26.13
CA ASP A 70 20.33 -1.75 25.61
C ASP A 70 20.90 -2.23 24.25
N GLU A 71 20.14 -2.11 23.17
CA GLU A 71 20.75 -2.05 21.84
C GLU A 71 20.92 -0.58 21.45
N GLU A 72 22.09 -0.02 21.80
CA GLU A 72 22.55 1.31 21.40
C GLU A 72 22.28 1.56 19.91
N GLN A 73 21.85 2.78 19.55
CA GLN A 73 21.79 3.26 18.17
C GLN A 73 23.17 3.07 17.51
N TRP A 74 23.32 2.01 16.72
CA TRP A 74 24.64 1.55 16.26
C TRP A 74 25.06 2.12 14.91
N TYR A 75 24.08 2.59 14.12
CA TYR A 75 24.28 3.10 12.77
C TYR A 75 24.21 4.62 12.74
N THR A 76 25.34 5.27 12.45
CA THR A 76 25.48 6.74 12.37
C THR A 76 25.15 7.31 10.99
N GLY A 77 24.85 6.46 10.00
CA GLY A 77 24.71 6.88 8.62
C GLY A 77 25.98 6.67 7.78
N VAL A 78 26.04 7.41 6.67
CA VAL A 78 27.14 7.32 5.70
C VAL A 78 28.32 8.15 6.22
N GLU A 79 29.50 7.54 6.29
CA GLU A 79 30.72 8.21 6.76
C GLU A 79 31.71 8.43 5.63
N GLU A 80 32.67 9.31 5.87
CA GLU A 80 33.76 9.57 4.95
C GLU A 80 34.67 8.33 4.81
N GLY A 81 34.76 7.79 3.60
CA GLY A 81 35.50 6.55 3.29
C GLY A 81 34.61 5.37 2.91
N ASP A 82 33.30 5.49 3.10
CA ASP A 82 32.31 4.55 2.57
C ASP A 82 32.39 4.51 1.03
N ARG A 83 32.22 3.32 0.46
CA ARG A 83 32.50 3.07 -0.96
C ARG A 83 31.25 2.66 -1.71
N PHE A 84 30.39 1.84 -1.11
CA PHE A 84 29.31 1.19 -1.82
C PHE A 84 28.12 2.14 -2.01
N TRP A 85 27.63 2.78 -0.95
CA TRP A 85 26.51 3.72 -1.07
C TRP A 85 26.85 4.95 -1.94
N PRO A 86 28.01 5.63 -1.78
CA PRO A 86 28.36 6.74 -2.66
C PRO A 86 28.44 6.36 -4.14
N ALA A 87 28.97 5.18 -4.46
CA ALA A 87 29.02 4.67 -5.83
C ALA A 87 27.61 4.43 -6.39
N TYR A 88 26.74 3.75 -5.63
CA TYR A 88 25.38 3.49 -6.07
C TYR A 88 24.55 4.79 -6.19
N ARG A 89 24.71 5.74 -5.27
CA ARG A 89 24.09 7.08 -5.34
C ARG A 89 24.50 7.84 -6.61
N ALA A 90 25.76 7.72 -7.04
CA ALA A 90 26.22 8.29 -8.29
C ALA A 90 25.53 7.65 -9.50
N THR A 91 25.38 6.31 -9.50
CA THR A 91 24.63 5.60 -10.55
C THR A 91 23.16 6.07 -10.61
N LEU A 92 22.48 6.15 -9.47
CA LEU A 92 21.09 6.63 -9.39
C LEU A 92 20.93 8.06 -9.93
N SER A 93 21.93 8.91 -9.73
CA SER A 93 21.90 10.31 -10.16
C SER A 93 21.90 10.47 -11.68
N THR A 94 22.33 9.44 -12.42
CA THR A 94 22.34 9.42 -13.89
C THR A 94 21.11 8.73 -14.49
N GLY A 95 20.27 8.11 -13.64
CA GLY A 95 19.10 7.35 -14.06
C GLY A 95 17.77 8.10 -13.89
N SER A 96 16.67 7.42 -14.22
CA SER A 96 15.31 7.92 -14.07
C SER A 96 14.86 8.14 -12.62
N LEU A 97 15.64 7.66 -11.64
CA LEU A 97 15.36 7.75 -10.21
C LEU A 97 16.06 8.94 -9.52
N ALA A 98 16.71 9.84 -10.26
CA ALA A 98 17.47 10.96 -9.70
C ALA A 98 16.64 11.85 -8.74
N SER A 99 15.36 12.06 -9.04
CA SER A 99 14.46 12.89 -8.23
C SER A 99 14.07 12.27 -6.89
N VAL A 100 14.14 10.95 -6.75
CA VAL A 100 13.71 10.21 -5.54
C VAL A 100 14.90 9.72 -4.68
N ILE A 101 16.13 10.12 -5.02
CA ILE A 101 17.33 9.76 -4.25
C ILE A 101 17.22 10.16 -2.77
N PRO A 102 16.74 11.36 -2.39
CA PRO A 102 16.60 11.73 -0.98
C PRO A 102 15.69 10.78 -0.20
N ASP A 103 14.57 10.37 -0.79
CA ASP A 103 13.62 9.43 -0.17
C ASP A 103 14.23 8.03 -0.03
N ILE A 104 14.97 7.56 -1.05
CA ILE A 104 15.72 6.30 -0.98
C ILE A 104 16.77 6.36 0.11
N ASP A 105 17.50 7.48 0.22
CA ASP A 105 18.54 7.67 1.23
C ASP A 105 17.96 7.64 2.64
N ALA A 106 16.93 8.44 2.91
CA ALA A 106 16.26 8.50 4.22
C ALA A 106 15.66 7.14 4.61
N SER A 107 14.88 6.51 3.73
CA SER A 107 14.25 5.22 4.03
C SER A 107 15.27 4.10 4.20
N SER A 108 16.30 4.00 3.35
CA SER A 108 17.35 2.98 3.52
C SER A 108 18.20 3.22 4.75
N HIS A 109 18.40 4.49 5.18
CA HIS A 109 19.06 4.80 6.44
C HIS A 109 18.26 4.23 7.61
N GLN A 110 16.95 4.51 7.67
CA GLN A 110 16.09 4.00 8.74
C GLN A 110 16.02 2.47 8.77
N ILE A 111 16.06 1.81 7.60
CA ILE A 111 16.09 0.34 7.55
C ILE A 111 17.40 -0.17 8.17
N VAL A 112 18.55 0.41 7.78
CA VAL A 112 19.88 -0.02 8.26
C VAL A 112 20.01 0.17 9.77
N SER A 113 19.50 1.27 10.32
CA SER A 113 19.54 1.51 11.78
C SER A 113 18.72 0.50 12.59
N ARG A 114 17.76 -0.20 11.97
CA ARG A 114 16.96 -1.26 12.59
C ARG A 114 17.48 -2.68 12.34
N LEU A 115 18.56 -2.83 11.57
CA LEU A 115 19.21 -4.14 11.40
C LEU A 115 19.98 -4.51 12.66
N ALA A 116 20.30 -5.80 12.78
CA ALA A 116 21.15 -6.32 13.85
C ALA A 116 22.52 -5.64 13.79
N ASN A 117 23.09 -5.30 14.94
CA ASN A 117 24.42 -4.73 14.94
C ASN A 117 25.42 -5.79 14.41
N PRO A 118 26.08 -5.56 13.25
CA PRO A 118 26.96 -6.55 12.63
C PRO A 118 28.18 -6.88 13.50
N ARG A 119 28.45 -6.12 14.56
CA ARG A 119 29.59 -6.34 15.46
C ARG A 119 29.22 -7.13 16.71
N THR A 120 27.93 -7.25 16.99
CA THR A 120 27.42 -8.02 18.13
C THR A 120 27.19 -9.46 17.69
N LYS A 121 28.13 -10.35 18.05
CA LYS A 121 28.01 -11.78 17.76
C LYS A 121 26.75 -12.34 18.38
N GLY A 122 25.97 -13.07 17.60
CA GLY A 122 24.68 -13.63 18.00
C GLY A 122 23.49 -12.68 17.80
N SER A 123 23.71 -11.40 17.43
CA SER A 123 22.60 -10.47 17.21
C SER A 123 21.80 -10.88 15.97
N LYS A 124 20.49 -11.07 16.16
CA LYS A 124 19.54 -11.50 15.12
C LYS A 124 18.31 -10.62 15.17
N ARG A 125 17.90 -10.09 14.02
CA ARG A 125 16.67 -9.30 13.89
C ARG A 125 15.83 -9.79 12.71
N LYS A 126 14.51 -9.63 12.82
CA LYS A 126 13.52 -9.96 11.80
C LYS A 126 12.64 -8.75 11.54
N GLY A 127 12.57 -8.28 10.31
CA GLY A 127 11.73 -7.13 9.95
C GLY A 127 11.08 -7.25 8.57
N LEU A 128 10.19 -6.31 8.29
CA LEU A 128 9.44 -6.24 7.05
C LEU A 128 9.43 -4.80 6.51
N VAL A 129 9.66 -4.66 5.21
CA VAL A 129 9.59 -3.39 4.49
C VAL A 129 8.44 -3.47 3.49
N LEU A 130 7.46 -2.59 3.70
CA LEU A 130 6.27 -2.43 2.89
C LEU A 130 6.49 -1.33 1.85
N GLY A 131 6.72 -1.72 0.60
CA GLY A 131 6.72 -0.81 -0.55
C GLY A 131 5.33 -0.65 -1.16
N TYR A 132 5.15 0.32 -2.05
CA TYR A 132 3.99 0.32 -2.95
C TYR A 132 4.24 -0.64 -4.13
N VAL A 133 3.18 -1.09 -4.81
CA VAL A 133 3.31 -1.94 -6.01
C VAL A 133 4.13 -1.19 -7.07
N GLN A 134 5.20 -1.78 -7.60
CA GLN A 134 6.12 -1.09 -8.54
C GLN A 134 6.80 0.20 -8.00
N SER A 135 6.93 0.37 -6.67
CA SER A 135 7.50 1.60 -6.09
C SER A 135 9.02 1.74 -6.18
N GLY A 136 9.72 0.79 -6.79
CA GLY A 136 11.19 0.75 -6.78
C GLY A 136 11.80 0.07 -5.55
N LYS A 137 11.12 -0.95 -4.96
CA LYS A 137 11.65 -1.76 -3.83
C LYS A 137 13.09 -2.25 -4.06
N THR A 138 13.41 -2.67 -5.29
CA THR A 138 14.77 -3.07 -5.69
C THR A 138 15.80 -1.97 -5.50
N ALA A 139 15.46 -0.72 -5.85
CA ALA A 139 16.38 0.38 -5.66
C ALA A 139 16.63 0.64 -4.17
N ASN A 140 15.60 0.51 -3.34
CA ASN A 140 15.69 0.67 -1.90
C ASN A 140 16.51 -0.46 -1.24
N TYR A 141 16.24 -1.74 -1.52
CA TYR A 141 17.06 -2.80 -0.91
C TYR A 141 18.50 -2.82 -1.43
N THR A 142 18.76 -2.34 -2.66
CA THR A 142 20.13 -2.15 -3.16
C THR A 142 20.84 -1.04 -2.36
N ALA A 143 20.14 0.03 -2.00
CA ALA A 143 20.65 1.06 -1.09
C ALA A 143 20.95 0.49 0.30
N VAL A 144 20.05 -0.35 0.84
CA VAL A 144 20.25 -1.04 2.12
C VAL A 144 21.46 -1.98 2.06
N MET A 145 21.61 -2.78 1.00
CA MET A 145 22.78 -3.65 0.81
C MET A 145 24.08 -2.84 0.76
N SER A 146 24.08 -1.72 0.03
CA SER A 146 25.25 -0.85 -0.10
C SER A 146 25.66 -0.28 1.26
N LYS A 147 24.71 0.33 1.98
CA LYS A 147 24.95 0.90 3.31
C LYS A 147 25.33 -0.14 4.35
N ALA A 148 24.68 -1.31 4.33
CA ALA A 148 25.01 -2.42 5.22
C ALA A 148 26.42 -2.97 4.95
N ALA A 149 26.85 -3.03 3.68
CA ALA A 149 28.21 -3.43 3.30
C ALA A 149 29.26 -2.43 3.82
N ASP A 150 28.99 -1.13 3.71
CA ASP A 150 29.81 -0.07 4.30
C ASP A 150 29.82 -0.15 5.85
N ALA A 151 28.73 -0.62 6.45
CA ALA A 151 28.56 -0.72 7.91
C ALA A 151 29.14 -2.01 8.55
N GLY A 152 29.57 -2.99 7.74
CA GLY A 152 30.27 -4.20 8.20
C GLY A 152 29.58 -5.53 7.91
N TYR A 153 28.45 -5.54 7.18
CA TYR A 153 27.86 -6.78 6.68
C TYR A 153 28.72 -7.38 5.57
N GLN A 154 28.79 -8.72 5.53
CA GLN A 154 29.72 -9.43 4.65
C GLN A 154 29.01 -10.34 3.64
N LEU A 155 27.97 -11.05 4.06
CA LEU A 155 27.23 -11.96 3.19
C LEU A 155 25.82 -11.43 2.96
N PHE A 156 25.45 -11.34 1.69
CA PHE A 156 24.17 -10.82 1.23
C PHE A 156 23.44 -11.89 0.43
N ILE A 157 22.28 -12.31 0.90
CA ILE A 157 21.47 -13.33 0.25
C ILE A 157 20.13 -12.70 -0.11
N VAL A 158 19.80 -12.68 -1.39
CA VAL A 158 18.49 -12.23 -1.89
C VAL A 158 17.70 -13.46 -2.32
N LEU A 159 16.66 -13.80 -1.58
CA LEU A 159 15.68 -14.79 -1.99
C LEU A 159 14.76 -14.16 -3.03
N ALA A 160 14.95 -14.51 -4.29
CA ALA A 160 14.08 -14.08 -5.38
C ALA A 160 12.88 -15.03 -5.50
N GLY A 161 11.79 -14.54 -6.10
CA GLY A 161 10.56 -15.32 -6.25
C GLY A 161 10.72 -16.66 -7.01
N MET A 162 9.61 -17.39 -7.14
CA MET A 162 9.60 -18.79 -7.60
C MET A 162 10.08 -19.02 -9.05
N HIS A 163 10.13 -17.98 -9.88
CA HIS A 163 10.32 -18.07 -11.33
C HIS A 163 11.73 -17.62 -11.76
N ASN A 164 12.30 -18.31 -12.76
CA ASN A 164 13.63 -17.99 -13.30
C ASN A 164 13.73 -16.55 -13.85
N ASN A 165 12.67 -16.07 -14.52
CA ASN A 165 12.66 -14.73 -15.11
C ASN A 165 12.81 -13.64 -14.05
N LEU A 166 12.02 -13.73 -12.97
CA LEU A 166 12.09 -12.78 -11.85
C LEU A 166 13.48 -12.82 -11.19
N ARG A 167 14.01 -14.03 -10.96
CA ARG A 167 15.35 -14.19 -10.40
C ARG A 167 16.45 -13.62 -11.32
N ARG A 168 16.38 -13.85 -12.64
CA ARG A 168 17.31 -13.25 -13.62
C ARG A 168 17.20 -11.73 -13.61
N GLN A 169 16.00 -11.17 -13.59
CA GLN A 169 15.76 -9.73 -13.56
C GLN A 169 16.36 -9.09 -12.31
N THR A 170 16.15 -9.67 -11.13
CA THR A 170 16.76 -9.20 -9.87
C THR A 170 18.29 -9.29 -9.93
N GLN A 171 18.84 -10.38 -10.46
CA GLN A 171 20.29 -10.54 -10.62
C GLN A 171 20.89 -9.50 -11.57
N VAL A 172 20.29 -9.27 -12.74
CA VAL A 172 20.78 -8.28 -13.73
C VAL A 172 20.75 -6.87 -13.14
N ARG A 173 19.67 -6.51 -12.43
CA ARG A 173 19.55 -5.21 -11.75
C ARG A 173 20.64 -5.04 -10.70
N LEU A 174 20.81 -6.01 -9.80
CA LEU A 174 21.86 -5.97 -8.77
C LEU A 174 23.27 -5.94 -9.36
N GLU A 175 23.53 -6.65 -10.46
CA GLU A 175 24.82 -6.61 -11.15
C GLU A 175 25.11 -5.25 -11.78
N LYS A 176 24.12 -4.63 -12.42
CA LYS A 176 24.25 -3.30 -12.97
C LYS A 176 24.48 -2.24 -11.89
N ASP A 177 23.76 -2.35 -10.78
CA ASP A 177 23.64 -1.29 -9.80
C ASP A 177 24.67 -1.37 -8.66
N LEU A 178 25.13 -2.58 -8.30
CA LEU A 178 26.01 -2.82 -7.15
C LEU A 178 27.15 -3.82 -7.41
N LEU A 179 26.86 -4.97 -8.02
CA LEU A 179 27.79 -6.12 -8.09
C LEU A 179 28.71 -6.10 -9.32
N GLY A 180 28.72 -5.01 -10.09
CA GLY A 180 29.52 -4.89 -11.32
C GLY A 180 31.02 -4.63 -11.09
N GLY A 181 31.40 -4.24 -9.87
CA GLY A 181 32.79 -3.96 -9.48
C GLY A 181 33.58 -5.19 -9.00
N HIS A 182 34.90 -5.03 -8.84
CA HIS A 182 35.81 -6.08 -8.35
C HIS A 182 35.72 -6.36 -6.84
N ASP A 183 35.00 -5.52 -6.09
CA ASP A 183 34.90 -5.62 -4.63
C ASP A 183 33.90 -6.71 -4.16
N TRP A 184 33.09 -7.26 -5.07
CA TRP A 184 32.06 -8.24 -4.77
C TRP A 184 32.36 -9.63 -5.35
N HIS A 185 32.27 -10.65 -4.51
CA HIS A 185 32.25 -12.04 -4.95
C HIS A 185 30.81 -12.50 -5.20
N LYS A 186 30.53 -12.92 -6.44
CA LYS A 186 29.19 -13.37 -6.85
C LYS A 186 29.08 -14.89 -6.74
N LEU A 187 28.09 -15.38 -5.99
CA LEU A 187 27.77 -16.81 -5.90
C LEU A 187 26.81 -17.28 -7.00
N THR A 188 26.21 -16.34 -7.72
CA THR A 188 25.23 -16.59 -8.77
C THR A 188 25.39 -15.56 -9.90
N THR A 189 24.96 -15.90 -11.12
CA THR A 189 25.00 -15.03 -12.33
C THR A 189 23.64 -15.02 -13.01
N PRO A 190 23.34 -14.17 -14.01
CA PRO A 190 22.03 -14.14 -14.67
C PRO A 190 21.57 -15.52 -15.18
N ASP A 191 22.51 -16.32 -15.68
CA ASP A 191 22.24 -17.64 -16.29
C ASP A 191 22.50 -18.82 -15.35
N ALA A 192 23.14 -18.60 -14.19
CA ALA A 192 23.44 -19.64 -13.21
C ALA A 192 22.92 -19.31 -11.80
N ASP A 193 22.06 -20.19 -11.29
CA ASP A 193 21.50 -20.14 -9.94
C ASP A 193 22.40 -20.90 -8.94
N PHE A 194 22.09 -20.84 -7.65
CA PHE A 194 22.94 -21.37 -6.58
C PHE A 194 23.15 -22.89 -6.68
N GLY A 195 24.40 -23.35 -6.48
CA GLY A 195 24.72 -24.78 -6.40
C GLY A 195 26.20 -25.15 -6.58
N HIS A 196 26.87 -24.63 -7.61
CA HIS A 196 28.30 -24.92 -7.87
C HIS A 196 29.15 -23.70 -7.50
N THR A 197 29.36 -23.49 -6.20
CA THR A 197 30.01 -22.29 -5.67
C THR A 197 31.31 -22.61 -4.96
N ALA A 198 32.16 -21.59 -4.76
CA ALA A 198 33.36 -21.71 -3.94
C ALA A 198 33.01 -22.05 -2.47
N SER A 199 33.97 -22.61 -1.74
CA SER A 199 33.79 -22.95 -0.32
C SER A 199 33.45 -21.71 0.51
N GLY A 200 32.32 -21.76 1.23
CA GLY A 200 31.88 -20.64 2.08
C GLY A 200 32.88 -20.26 3.17
N SER A 201 33.64 -21.23 3.70
CA SER A 201 34.66 -20.96 4.71
C SER A 201 35.78 -20.05 4.19
N ALA A 202 36.17 -20.18 2.92
CA ALA A 202 37.21 -19.33 2.34
C ALA A 202 36.74 -17.89 2.16
N LEU A 203 35.49 -17.70 1.73
CA LEU A 203 34.90 -16.38 1.49
C LEU A 203 34.68 -15.62 2.79
N MET A 204 34.07 -16.28 3.80
CA MET A 204 33.80 -15.65 5.10
C MET A 204 35.08 -15.34 5.87
N LYS A 205 36.12 -16.19 5.78
CA LYS A 205 37.40 -15.96 6.47
C LYS A 205 38.15 -14.74 5.92
N ASN A 206 38.06 -14.48 4.62
CA ASN A 206 38.76 -13.39 3.96
C ASN A 206 38.01 -12.05 4.05
N GLY A 207 36.80 -12.03 4.62
CA GLY A 207 35.98 -10.82 4.75
C GLY A 207 35.56 -10.23 3.40
N VAL A 208 35.47 -11.05 2.35
CA VAL A 208 35.08 -10.60 1.01
C VAL A 208 33.58 -10.41 0.95
N HIS A 209 33.11 -9.23 0.57
CA HIS A 209 31.68 -8.96 0.35
C HIS A 209 31.13 -9.92 -0.69
N THR A 210 30.18 -10.74 -0.29
CA THR A 210 29.68 -11.86 -1.08
C THR A 210 28.19 -11.73 -1.27
N ALA A 211 27.70 -11.89 -2.51
CA ALA A 211 26.28 -11.79 -2.83
C ALA A 211 25.75 -13.03 -3.57
N ALA A 212 24.52 -13.43 -3.26
CA ALA A 212 23.79 -14.49 -3.95
C ALA A 212 22.33 -14.06 -4.21
N VAL A 213 21.84 -14.28 -5.44
CA VAL A 213 20.41 -14.16 -5.76
C VAL A 213 19.87 -15.56 -6.03
N VAL A 214 19.12 -16.08 -5.05
CA VAL A 214 18.71 -17.48 -4.98
C VAL A 214 17.22 -17.59 -5.22
N LYS A 215 16.83 -18.45 -6.15
CA LYS A 215 15.41 -18.72 -6.40
C LYS A 215 14.78 -19.49 -5.23
N LYS A 216 13.55 -19.13 -4.84
CA LYS A 216 12.70 -19.91 -3.90
C LYS A 216 12.29 -21.26 -4.50
N GLN A 217 13.23 -22.18 -4.64
CA GLN A 217 13.02 -23.51 -5.19
C GLN A 217 13.75 -24.53 -4.33
N ARG A 218 13.09 -25.68 -4.10
CA ARG A 218 13.54 -26.71 -3.16
C ARG A 218 15.04 -27.03 -3.26
N GLN A 219 15.53 -27.45 -4.43
CA GLN A 219 16.91 -27.88 -4.62
C GLN A 219 17.91 -26.73 -4.42
N ARG A 220 17.54 -25.50 -4.79
CA ARG A 220 18.38 -24.30 -4.61
C ARG A 220 18.50 -23.91 -3.15
N LEU A 221 17.40 -23.97 -2.42
CA LEU A 221 17.37 -23.71 -0.98
C LEU A 221 18.09 -24.82 -0.19
N GLU A 222 17.92 -26.09 -0.57
CA GLU A 222 18.69 -27.22 -0.02
C GLU A 222 20.19 -26.98 -0.21
N ALA A 223 20.62 -26.60 -1.43
CA ALA A 223 22.02 -26.30 -1.70
C ALA A 223 22.56 -25.10 -0.90
N LEU A 224 21.77 -24.03 -0.73
CA LEU A 224 22.15 -22.88 0.08
C LEU A 224 22.29 -23.24 1.57
N ARG A 225 21.31 -23.96 2.11
CA ARG A 225 21.33 -24.46 3.48
C ARG A 225 22.56 -25.32 3.74
N ASP A 226 22.83 -26.28 2.87
CA ASP A 226 23.96 -27.20 3.04
C ASP A 226 25.30 -26.47 2.90
N TRP A 227 25.38 -25.47 2.02
CA TRP A 227 26.53 -24.58 1.90
C TRP A 227 26.79 -23.76 3.18
N LEU A 228 25.74 -23.22 3.82
CA LEU A 228 25.86 -22.53 5.11
C LEU A 228 26.25 -23.50 6.23
N ARG A 229 25.62 -24.67 6.30
CA ARG A 229 25.92 -25.72 7.30
C ARG A 229 27.37 -26.20 7.23
N ALA A 230 27.94 -26.25 6.03
CA ALA A 230 29.34 -26.64 5.85
C ALA A 230 30.33 -25.64 6.45
N VAL A 231 29.91 -24.40 6.75
CA VAL A 231 30.76 -23.40 7.40
C VAL A 231 30.75 -23.59 8.93
N PRO A 232 31.93 -23.66 9.58
CA PRO A 232 32.04 -23.71 11.04
C PRO A 232 31.27 -22.59 11.74
N LEU A 233 30.64 -22.91 12.89
CA LEU A 233 29.81 -21.97 13.64
C LEU A 233 30.58 -20.71 14.06
N GLU A 234 31.87 -20.82 14.42
CA GLU A 234 32.66 -19.65 14.82
C GLU A 234 32.82 -18.63 13.68
N LEU A 235 32.94 -19.12 12.44
CA LEU A 235 33.01 -18.26 11.26
C LEU A 235 31.64 -17.65 10.96
N ARG A 236 30.55 -18.42 11.09
CA ARG A 236 29.18 -17.90 10.89
C ARG A 236 28.80 -16.85 11.93
N MET A 237 29.20 -17.03 13.19
CA MET A 237 29.03 -16.04 14.27
C MET A 237 29.80 -14.75 14.03
N SER A 238 30.86 -14.80 13.22
CA SER A 238 31.71 -13.64 12.91
C SER A 238 31.43 -13.07 11.52
N CYS A 239 30.45 -13.61 10.79
CA CYS A 239 30.07 -13.19 9.45
C CYS A 239 28.62 -12.68 9.47
N PRO A 240 28.40 -11.36 9.58
CA PRO A 240 27.06 -10.80 9.60
C PRO A 240 26.38 -10.97 8.25
N VAL A 241 25.21 -11.60 8.25
CA VAL A 241 24.44 -11.92 7.05
C VAL A 241 23.22 -11.03 6.93
N LEU A 242 23.01 -10.44 5.75
CA LEU A 242 21.75 -9.80 5.40
C LEU A 242 20.96 -10.74 4.47
N LEU A 243 19.86 -11.30 4.99
CA LEU A 243 18.94 -12.16 4.25
C LEU A 243 17.73 -11.33 3.83
N LEU A 244 17.71 -10.95 2.56
CA LEU A 244 16.62 -10.21 1.94
C LEU A 244 15.66 -11.17 1.26
N ASP A 245 14.37 -11.00 1.50
CA ASP A 245 13.34 -11.81 0.88
C ASP A 245 12.43 -10.95 -0.01
N ASP A 246 12.57 -11.07 -1.33
CA ASP A 246 11.77 -10.33 -2.31
C ASP A 246 10.45 -11.06 -2.58
N GLU A 247 9.36 -10.29 -2.62
CA GLU A 247 7.99 -10.82 -2.58
C GLU A 247 7.80 -11.80 -1.41
N ALA A 248 8.10 -11.32 -0.20
CA ALA A 248 8.09 -12.11 1.05
C ALA A 248 6.73 -12.72 1.40
N ASP A 249 5.64 -12.31 0.75
CA ASP A 249 4.31 -12.93 0.87
C ASP A 249 4.20 -14.23 0.04
N GLN A 250 5.11 -14.45 -0.90
CA GLN A 250 5.18 -15.64 -1.75
C GLN A 250 6.10 -16.71 -1.15
N ALA A 251 5.50 -17.88 -0.87
CA ALA A 251 6.15 -19.13 -0.43
C ALA A 251 6.87 -19.10 0.93
N THR A 252 7.19 -17.92 1.47
CA THR A 252 7.76 -17.74 2.80
C THR A 252 6.74 -18.03 3.91
N PRO A 253 5.49 -17.52 3.87
CA PRO A 253 4.46 -17.94 4.84
C PRO A 253 4.10 -19.41 4.65
N ASN A 254 3.88 -20.13 5.75
CA ASN A 254 3.51 -21.53 5.69
C ASN A 254 2.13 -21.73 5.03
N THR A 255 2.10 -22.40 3.88
CA THR A 255 0.86 -22.72 3.15
C THR A 255 0.23 -24.05 3.57
N LYS A 256 0.76 -24.73 4.60
CA LYS A 256 0.25 -26.01 5.12
C LYS A 256 -0.10 -25.94 6.61
N ALA A 257 -0.23 -24.73 7.15
CA ALA A 257 -0.45 -24.56 8.58
C ALA A 257 -1.76 -25.22 9.06
N GLU A 258 -2.79 -25.35 8.20
CA GLU A 258 -4.07 -26.00 8.55
C GLU A 258 -3.91 -27.49 8.90
N SER A 259 -2.86 -28.12 8.38
CA SER A 259 -2.52 -29.53 8.62
C SER A 259 -1.44 -29.72 9.69
N ASP A 260 -1.03 -28.66 10.39
CA ASP A 260 0.13 -28.65 11.30
C ASP A 260 1.42 -29.18 10.62
N GLU A 261 1.50 -29.00 9.30
CA GLU A 261 2.64 -29.39 8.47
C GLU A 261 3.35 -28.14 7.95
N LEU A 262 4.67 -28.23 7.76
CA LEU A 262 5.42 -27.19 7.08
C LEU A 262 5.40 -27.40 5.56
N SER A 263 5.15 -26.33 4.81
CA SER A 263 5.44 -26.33 3.38
C SER A 263 6.95 -26.53 3.18
N LYS A 264 7.36 -27.27 2.14
CA LYS A 264 8.77 -27.62 1.98
C LYS A 264 9.68 -26.39 1.82
N ILE A 265 9.14 -25.32 1.21
CA ILE A 265 9.89 -24.07 1.02
C ILE A 265 9.99 -23.30 2.33
N ASN A 266 8.89 -23.16 3.09
CA ASN A 266 8.91 -22.52 4.41
C ASN A 266 9.89 -23.25 5.35
N GLU A 267 9.83 -24.57 5.42
CA GLU A 267 10.77 -25.39 6.21
C GLU A 267 12.23 -25.07 5.86
N LEU A 268 12.58 -25.08 4.56
CA LEU A 268 13.95 -24.81 4.12
C LEU A 268 14.41 -23.38 4.43
N ILE A 269 13.52 -22.38 4.32
CA ILE A 269 13.87 -20.99 4.66
C ILE A 269 14.08 -20.85 6.18
N ARG A 270 13.24 -21.49 7.00
CA ARG A 270 13.44 -21.54 8.46
C ARG A 270 14.77 -22.21 8.82
N GLU A 271 15.11 -23.32 8.15
CA GLU A 271 16.43 -23.97 8.31
C GLU A 271 17.59 -23.05 7.90
N ILE A 272 17.50 -22.35 6.77
CA ILE A 272 18.51 -21.37 6.35
C ILE A 272 18.69 -20.27 7.41
N TRP A 273 17.59 -19.74 7.95
CA TRP A 273 17.63 -18.71 8.98
C TRP A 273 18.27 -19.21 10.28
N GLN A 274 18.07 -20.48 10.65
CA GLN A 274 18.77 -21.09 11.78
C GLN A 274 20.28 -21.15 11.56
N GLU A 275 20.73 -21.34 10.32
CA GLU A 275 22.16 -21.36 10.01
C GLU A 275 22.82 -19.98 10.02
N ILE A 276 22.04 -18.90 10.16
CA ILE A 276 22.53 -17.53 10.28
C ILE A 276 22.46 -17.12 11.75
N PRO A 277 23.57 -17.18 12.50
CA PRO A 277 23.56 -16.85 13.91
C PRO A 277 23.79 -15.36 14.18
N THR A 278 24.27 -14.59 13.19
CA THR A 278 24.47 -13.14 13.30
C THR A 278 24.01 -12.48 12.01
N GLY A 279 23.00 -11.63 12.08
CA GLY A 279 22.43 -11.06 10.86
C GLY A 279 20.98 -10.60 10.97
N THR A 280 20.41 -10.25 9.84
CA THR A 280 19.04 -9.74 9.78
C THR A 280 18.29 -10.35 8.61
N TYR A 281 17.08 -10.80 8.89
CA TYR A 281 16.09 -11.12 7.88
C TYR A 281 15.21 -9.90 7.62
N VAL A 282 15.09 -9.49 6.36
CA VAL A 282 14.18 -8.41 5.95
C VAL A 282 13.33 -8.88 4.78
N GLY A 283 12.03 -9.03 5.02
CA GLY A 283 11.06 -9.26 3.96
C GLY A 283 10.73 -7.96 3.23
N TYR A 284 10.68 -8.00 1.91
CA TYR A 284 10.18 -6.91 1.05
C TYR A 284 8.91 -7.38 0.35
N THR A 285 7.83 -6.63 0.50
CA THR A 285 6.57 -6.92 -0.19
C THR A 285 5.76 -5.64 -0.41
N ALA A 286 4.80 -5.70 -1.32
CA ALA A 286 3.74 -4.69 -1.42
C ALA A 286 2.46 -5.10 -0.69
N THR A 287 2.31 -6.38 -0.34
CA THR A 287 1.09 -6.97 0.23
C THR A 287 1.49 -7.84 1.43
N PRO A 288 1.62 -7.25 2.62
CA PRO A 288 2.24 -7.92 3.76
C PRO A 288 1.24 -8.80 4.53
N PHE A 289 0.05 -9.05 3.97
CA PHE A 289 -1.06 -9.69 4.66
C PHE A 289 -0.65 -11.05 5.22
N ALA A 290 -0.06 -11.91 4.40
CA ALA A 290 0.42 -13.21 4.88
C ALA A 290 1.61 -13.13 5.85
N ASN A 291 2.40 -12.06 5.81
CA ASN A 291 3.59 -11.89 6.65
C ASN A 291 3.23 -11.49 8.08
N VAL A 292 2.24 -10.61 8.23
CA VAL A 292 1.75 -10.18 9.56
C VAL A 292 0.91 -11.24 10.27
N PHE A 293 0.56 -12.34 9.58
CA PHE A 293 -0.18 -13.48 10.14
C PHE A 293 0.65 -14.73 10.40
N MET A 294 1.97 -14.66 10.24
CA MET A 294 2.87 -15.72 10.65
C MET A 294 2.86 -15.87 12.18
N ASP A 295 3.18 -17.06 12.69
CA ASP A 295 3.25 -17.34 14.13
C ASP A 295 4.37 -16.50 14.79
N PRO A 296 4.06 -15.55 15.70
CA PRO A 296 5.05 -14.76 16.41
C PRO A 296 5.73 -15.55 17.53
N SER A 297 5.13 -16.65 18.00
CA SER A 297 5.65 -17.47 19.10
C SER A 297 6.73 -18.48 18.66
N ASP A 298 6.72 -18.89 17.38
CA ASP A 298 7.80 -19.71 16.81
C ASP A 298 9.00 -18.82 16.43
N GLU A 299 10.06 -18.84 17.24
CA GLU A 299 11.30 -18.09 16.96
C GLU A 299 11.91 -18.42 15.59
N ARG A 300 11.68 -19.64 15.07
CA ARG A 300 12.17 -20.10 13.77
C ARG A 300 11.38 -19.49 12.62
N GLU A 301 10.16 -19.04 12.87
CA GLU A 301 9.33 -18.40 11.85
C GLU A 301 9.85 -16.99 11.53
N LEU A 302 9.59 -16.56 10.31
CA LEU A 302 10.03 -15.26 9.78
C LEU A 302 9.05 -14.11 10.06
N TYR A 303 8.23 -14.24 11.11
CA TYR A 303 7.39 -13.15 11.61
C TYR A 303 8.27 -11.91 11.90
N PRO A 304 7.88 -10.71 11.43
CA PRO A 304 8.70 -9.50 11.53
C PRO A 304 8.64 -8.87 12.93
N SER A 305 9.04 -9.63 13.95
CA SER A 305 8.88 -9.27 15.36
C SER A 305 9.59 -7.98 15.78
N HIS A 306 10.64 -7.54 15.08
CA HIS A 306 11.45 -6.41 15.52
C HIS A 306 11.06 -5.08 14.87
N PHE A 307 10.58 -5.09 13.62
CA PHE A 307 10.10 -3.87 12.96
C PHE A 307 9.27 -4.17 11.70
N ILE A 308 8.29 -3.31 11.44
CA ILE A 308 7.70 -3.12 10.12
C ILE A 308 7.96 -1.66 9.72
N MET A 309 8.26 -1.42 8.44
CA MET A 309 8.47 -0.08 7.91
C MET A 309 7.69 0.11 6.62
N SER A 310 6.97 1.22 6.51
CA SER A 310 6.35 1.65 5.25
C SER A 310 7.30 2.60 4.53
N LEU A 311 7.62 2.29 3.27
CA LEU A 311 8.31 3.26 2.41
C LEU A 311 7.37 4.47 2.14
N PRO A 312 7.92 5.69 2.04
CA PRO A 312 7.10 6.88 1.79
C PRO A 312 6.39 6.79 0.44
N LYS A 313 5.19 7.39 0.34
CA LYS A 313 4.42 7.46 -0.90
C LYS A 313 5.06 8.49 -1.84
N PRO A 314 5.55 8.08 -3.01
CA PRO A 314 6.10 9.02 -3.99
C PRO A 314 4.96 9.87 -4.59
N ALA A 315 5.15 11.19 -4.72
CA ALA A 315 4.09 12.07 -5.23
C ALA A 315 3.61 11.72 -6.65
N ALA A 316 4.52 11.23 -7.50
CA ALA A 316 4.23 10.82 -8.88
C ALA A 316 3.65 9.40 -9.02
N TYR A 317 3.44 8.67 -7.91
CA TYR A 317 2.97 7.28 -7.93
C TYR A 317 1.46 7.19 -8.18
N PHE A 318 1.06 6.35 -9.15
CA PHE A 318 -0.34 6.00 -9.40
C PHE A 318 -0.72 4.79 -8.54
N GLY A 319 -1.39 5.05 -7.42
CA GLY A 319 -1.93 4.02 -6.51
C GLY A 319 -3.45 3.96 -6.53
N ALA A 320 -4.01 3.00 -5.78
CA ALA A 320 -5.45 2.78 -5.69
C ALA A 320 -6.23 4.05 -5.33
N GLU A 321 -5.79 4.79 -4.30
CA GLU A 321 -6.44 6.04 -3.87
C GLU A 321 -6.54 7.09 -4.99
N LYS A 322 -5.50 7.22 -5.84
CA LYS A 322 -5.51 8.21 -6.93
C LYS A 322 -6.45 7.79 -8.07
N LEU A 323 -6.57 6.48 -8.31
CA LEU A 323 -7.36 5.92 -9.41
C LEU A 323 -8.85 5.79 -9.05
N PHE A 324 -9.15 5.28 -7.86
CA PHE A 324 -10.52 5.02 -7.40
C PHE A 324 -11.07 6.17 -6.52
N GLY A 325 -10.20 7.09 -6.10
CA GLY A 325 -10.52 8.18 -5.18
C GLY A 325 -10.42 7.73 -3.72
N SER A 326 -10.78 8.65 -2.82
CA SER A 326 -10.83 8.40 -1.38
C SER A 326 -12.23 8.64 -0.85
N SER A 327 -12.71 7.80 0.08
CA SER A 327 -14.00 7.99 0.76
C SER A 327 -13.91 8.97 1.95
N THR A 328 -12.73 9.50 2.24
CA THR A 328 -12.53 10.51 3.30
C THR A 328 -12.66 11.91 2.72
N ALA A 329 -13.62 12.69 3.24
CA ALA A 329 -13.76 14.10 2.92
C ALA A 329 -12.53 14.91 3.41
N GLY A 330 -11.97 15.75 2.54
CA GLY A 330 -10.91 16.70 2.86
C GLY A 330 -11.37 17.82 3.80
N GLU A 331 -10.48 18.77 4.09
CA GLU A 331 -10.75 19.92 4.99
C GLU A 331 -11.98 20.73 4.56
N ASP A 332 -12.25 20.80 3.25
CA ASP A 332 -13.40 21.50 2.67
C ASP A 332 -14.71 20.69 2.74
N GLY A 333 -14.69 19.50 3.33
CA GLY A 333 -15.81 18.53 3.30
C GLY A 333 -16.02 17.86 1.94
N GLU A 334 -15.12 18.08 0.97
CA GLU A 334 -15.18 17.52 -0.38
C GLU A 334 -14.43 16.19 -0.51
N VAL A 335 -14.93 15.30 -1.36
CA VAL A 335 -14.42 13.92 -1.53
C VAL A 335 -13.65 13.81 -2.84
N ASP A 336 -12.54 13.09 -2.85
CA ASP A 336 -11.79 12.82 -4.09
C ASP A 336 -12.52 11.77 -4.94
N ASP A 337 -12.98 12.18 -6.12
CA ASP A 337 -13.70 11.33 -7.05
C ASP A 337 -12.77 10.30 -7.75
N GLY A 338 -11.45 10.43 -7.61
CA GLY A 338 -10.49 9.63 -8.35
C GLY A 338 -10.42 10.06 -9.82
N MET A 339 -9.56 9.41 -10.60
CA MET A 339 -9.41 9.74 -12.01
C MET A 339 -10.46 9.08 -12.90
N ASP A 340 -10.88 9.77 -13.97
CA ASP A 340 -11.75 9.19 -15.01
C ASP A 340 -10.98 8.29 -15.99
N VAL A 341 -10.42 7.20 -15.48
CA VAL A 341 -9.62 6.24 -16.25
C VAL A 341 -10.23 4.83 -16.32
N ILE A 342 -11.33 4.59 -15.60
CA ILE A 342 -11.97 3.26 -15.53
C ILE A 342 -13.14 3.19 -16.50
N ARG A 343 -13.19 2.14 -17.31
CA ARG A 343 -14.29 1.81 -18.22
C ARG A 343 -14.92 0.50 -17.76
N PHE A 344 -16.25 0.46 -17.73
CA PHE A 344 -16.96 -0.73 -17.32
C PHE A 344 -17.05 -1.72 -18.48
N VAL A 345 -16.73 -2.98 -18.19
CA VAL A 345 -17.03 -4.09 -19.09
C VAL A 345 -18.39 -4.64 -18.69
N PRO A 346 -19.39 -4.63 -19.60
CA PRO A 346 -20.69 -5.25 -19.35
C PRO A 346 -20.57 -6.75 -19.00
N ASP A 347 -21.55 -7.28 -18.30
CA ASP A 347 -21.56 -8.70 -17.93
C ASP A 347 -21.65 -9.60 -19.17
N GLU A 348 -22.42 -9.20 -20.19
CA GLU A 348 -22.52 -9.87 -21.48
C GLU A 348 -21.16 -10.02 -22.18
N ASP A 349 -20.36 -8.94 -22.21
CA ASP A 349 -19.01 -8.95 -22.77
C ASP A 349 -18.05 -9.80 -21.92
N SER A 350 -18.24 -9.80 -20.61
CA SER A 350 -17.46 -10.61 -19.68
C SER A 350 -17.72 -12.11 -19.87
N GLU A 351 -18.97 -12.50 -20.11
CA GLU A 351 -19.38 -13.89 -20.35
C GLU A 351 -18.80 -14.42 -21.67
N LEU A 352 -18.77 -13.61 -22.73
CA LEU A 352 -18.18 -13.98 -24.03
C LEU A 352 -16.68 -14.31 -23.94
N LEU A 353 -15.98 -13.69 -23.00
CA LEU A 353 -14.53 -13.83 -22.82
C LEU A 353 -14.13 -14.81 -21.72
N ARG A 354 -15.10 -15.34 -20.96
CA ARG A 354 -14.84 -16.30 -19.87
C ARG A 354 -14.89 -17.73 -20.43
N PRO A 355 -13.74 -18.44 -20.46
CA PRO A 355 -13.72 -19.82 -20.93
C PRO A 355 -14.45 -20.76 -19.95
N PRO A 356 -15.08 -21.84 -20.43
CA PRO A 356 -15.72 -22.84 -19.58
C PRO A 356 -14.71 -23.53 -18.63
N HIS A 357 -15.20 -24.08 -17.52
CA HIS A 357 -14.32 -24.71 -16.53
C HIS A 357 -13.76 -26.08 -16.96
N LYS A 358 -14.56 -26.88 -17.69
CA LYS A 358 -14.17 -28.23 -18.13
C LYS A 358 -13.08 -28.15 -19.20
N LYS A 359 -12.13 -29.09 -19.18
CA LYS A 359 -10.95 -29.04 -20.06
C LYS A 359 -11.32 -29.34 -21.51
N GLU A 360 -12.24 -30.28 -21.71
CA GLU A 360 -12.68 -30.72 -23.03
C GLU A 360 -13.43 -29.60 -23.76
N GLU A 361 -14.31 -28.88 -23.07
CA GLU A 361 -15.06 -27.73 -23.60
C GLU A 361 -14.19 -26.48 -23.82
N ARG A 362 -12.99 -26.42 -23.22
CA ARG A 362 -12.03 -25.31 -23.38
C ARG A 362 -11.24 -25.38 -24.68
N VAL A 363 -10.99 -26.57 -25.20
CA VAL A 363 -10.24 -26.75 -26.45
C VAL A 363 -11.00 -26.16 -27.64
N ASP A 364 -12.33 -26.23 -27.58
CA ASP A 364 -13.23 -25.70 -28.61
C ASP A 364 -13.71 -24.26 -28.33
N PHE A 365 -13.24 -23.63 -27.24
CA PHE A 365 -13.62 -22.27 -26.90
C PHE A 365 -12.94 -21.27 -27.84
N GLN A 366 -13.75 -20.57 -28.64
CA GLN A 366 -13.32 -19.43 -29.43
C GLN A 366 -13.81 -18.15 -28.76
N ALA A 367 -12.88 -17.30 -28.35
CA ALA A 367 -13.23 -15.98 -27.85
C ALA A 367 -13.76 -15.13 -29.03
N SER A 368 -14.96 -14.57 -28.93
CA SER A 368 -15.34 -13.47 -29.83
C SER A 368 -14.88 -12.16 -29.20
N ILE A 369 -14.31 -11.24 -29.99
CA ILE A 369 -13.95 -9.91 -29.47
C ILE A 369 -15.24 -9.11 -29.25
N PRO A 370 -15.61 -8.79 -28.00
CA PRO A 370 -16.76 -7.91 -27.75
C PRO A 370 -16.41 -6.45 -28.04
N LYS A 371 -17.45 -5.61 -28.12
CA LYS A 371 -17.27 -4.18 -28.41
C LYS A 371 -16.38 -3.48 -27.38
N SER A 372 -16.50 -3.82 -26.09
CA SER A 372 -15.63 -3.24 -25.05
C SER A 372 -14.14 -3.55 -25.26
N LEU A 373 -13.78 -4.73 -25.77
CA LEU A 373 -12.39 -5.09 -26.05
C LEU A 373 -11.89 -4.42 -27.34
N GLU A 374 -12.75 -4.30 -28.36
CA GLU A 374 -12.46 -3.54 -29.57
C GLU A 374 -12.18 -2.06 -29.26
N ASP A 375 -12.99 -1.44 -28.40
CA ASP A 375 -12.81 -0.06 -27.96
C ASP A 375 -11.52 0.11 -27.15
N ALA A 376 -11.18 -0.86 -26.30
CA ALA A 376 -9.94 -0.87 -25.54
C ALA A 376 -8.69 -0.96 -26.45
N ILE A 377 -8.73 -1.82 -27.47
CA ILE A 377 -7.66 -1.95 -28.47
C ILE A 377 -7.54 -0.66 -29.30
N THR A 378 -8.67 -0.11 -29.74
CA THR A 378 -8.70 1.15 -30.51
C THR A 378 -8.10 2.30 -29.70
N TRP A 379 -8.47 2.44 -28.43
CA TRP A 379 -7.85 3.43 -27.55
C TRP A 379 -6.37 3.18 -27.33
N PHE A 380 -5.91 1.93 -27.19
CA PHE A 380 -4.48 1.62 -27.06
C PHE A 380 -3.66 2.15 -28.25
N ILE A 381 -4.18 1.99 -29.46
CA ILE A 381 -3.54 2.50 -30.68
C ILE A 381 -3.51 4.04 -30.66
N VAL A 382 -4.65 4.69 -30.38
CA VAL A 382 -4.76 6.16 -30.32
C VAL A 382 -3.85 6.74 -29.24
N ALA A 383 -3.88 6.18 -28.04
CA ALA A 383 -3.06 6.64 -26.91
C ALA A 383 -1.56 6.43 -27.17
N THR A 384 -1.17 5.35 -27.83
CA THR A 384 0.22 5.15 -28.26
C THR A 384 0.63 6.19 -29.31
N ALA A 385 -0.26 6.54 -30.25
CA ALA A 385 -0.02 7.62 -31.21
C ALA A 385 0.11 8.99 -30.53
N ILE A 386 -0.68 9.27 -29.48
CA ILE A 386 -0.52 10.46 -28.64
C ILE A 386 0.88 10.48 -27.98
N ARG A 387 1.35 9.36 -27.43
CA ARG A 387 2.69 9.26 -26.84
C ARG A 387 3.80 9.54 -27.85
N ARG A 388 3.68 9.02 -29.08
CA ARG A 388 4.64 9.32 -30.16
C ARG A 388 4.61 10.80 -30.55
N ALA A 389 3.42 11.40 -30.65
CA ALA A 389 3.26 12.83 -30.90
C ALA A 389 3.84 13.71 -29.78
N ARG A 390 3.91 13.21 -28.54
CA ARG A 390 4.61 13.84 -27.40
C ARG A 390 6.12 13.62 -27.38
N GLY A 391 6.68 12.97 -28.41
CA GLY A 391 8.12 12.71 -28.53
C GLY A 391 8.59 11.45 -27.79
N GLN A 392 7.68 10.54 -27.39
CA GLN A 392 8.03 9.28 -26.72
C GLN A 392 8.09 8.09 -27.71
N ALA A 393 8.53 8.32 -28.94
CA ALA A 393 8.62 7.28 -29.96
C ALA A 393 9.74 6.25 -29.68
N ASP A 394 10.70 6.61 -28.85
CA ASP A 394 11.81 5.77 -28.37
C ASP A 394 11.45 4.97 -27.10
N GLN A 395 10.21 5.07 -26.60
CA GLN A 395 9.75 4.39 -25.39
C GLN A 395 8.76 3.27 -25.69
N HIS A 396 8.83 2.18 -24.92
CA HIS A 396 7.90 1.07 -25.03
C HIS A 396 6.44 1.51 -24.78
N SER A 397 5.47 0.85 -25.40
CA SER A 397 4.02 0.99 -25.17
C SER A 397 3.37 -0.37 -25.08
N SER A 398 2.58 -0.61 -24.04
CA SER A 398 2.00 -1.92 -23.79
C SER A 398 0.51 -1.87 -23.41
N MET A 399 -0.19 -2.93 -23.79
CA MET A 399 -1.55 -3.24 -23.37
C MET A 399 -1.57 -4.61 -22.70
N LEU A 400 -2.26 -4.72 -21.58
CA LEU A 400 -2.50 -5.98 -20.88
C LEU A 400 -3.92 -6.47 -21.18
N VAL A 401 -4.04 -7.70 -21.69
CA VAL A 401 -5.32 -8.42 -21.81
C VAL A 401 -5.27 -9.63 -20.88
N HIS A 402 -5.99 -9.53 -19.76
CA HIS A 402 -6.02 -10.57 -18.75
C HIS A 402 -7.45 -11.01 -18.45
N THR A 403 -7.89 -12.05 -19.15
CA THR A 403 -9.26 -12.59 -19.04
C THR A 403 -9.35 -13.85 -18.18
N THR A 404 -8.35 -14.74 -18.25
CA THR A 404 -8.38 -16.03 -17.57
C THR A 404 -7.01 -16.45 -17.02
N HIS A 405 -6.96 -17.52 -16.23
CA HIS A 405 -5.73 -18.16 -15.77
C HIS A 405 -5.35 -19.40 -16.60
N PHE A 406 -6.26 -19.90 -17.44
CA PHE A 406 -6.02 -21.07 -18.31
C PHE A 406 -5.14 -20.68 -19.50
N THR A 407 -4.20 -21.54 -19.89
CA THR A 407 -3.23 -21.25 -20.96
C THR A 407 -3.84 -21.34 -22.36
N ASP A 408 -4.62 -22.39 -22.63
CA ASP A 408 -5.19 -22.67 -23.97
C ASP A 408 -5.96 -21.48 -24.58
N PRO A 409 -6.88 -20.81 -23.85
CA PRO A 409 -7.66 -19.70 -24.41
C PRO A 409 -6.82 -18.47 -24.81
N HIS A 410 -5.61 -18.32 -24.28
CA HIS A 410 -4.76 -17.17 -24.62
C HIS A 410 -4.32 -17.18 -26.08
N PHE A 411 -4.11 -18.36 -26.68
CA PHE A 411 -3.70 -18.46 -28.08
C PHE A 411 -4.85 -18.13 -29.03
N SER A 412 -6.07 -18.60 -28.74
CA SER A 412 -7.27 -18.19 -29.48
C SER A 412 -7.49 -16.67 -29.39
N MET A 413 -7.39 -16.09 -28.19
CA MET A 413 -7.49 -14.64 -28.00
C MET A 413 -6.43 -13.87 -28.82
N ARG A 414 -5.18 -14.34 -28.86
CA ARG A 414 -4.13 -13.72 -29.68
C ARG A 414 -4.53 -13.70 -31.15
N ASP A 415 -5.02 -14.81 -31.70
CA ASP A 415 -5.32 -14.95 -33.12
C ASP A 415 -6.48 -14.03 -33.52
N GLU A 416 -7.49 -13.89 -32.67
CA GLU A 416 -8.61 -12.96 -32.86
C GLU A 416 -8.15 -11.50 -32.82
N ILE A 417 -7.31 -11.13 -31.84
CA ILE A 417 -6.76 -9.76 -31.76
C ILE A 417 -5.90 -9.46 -33.00
N GLN A 418 -5.11 -10.41 -33.47
CA GLN A 418 -4.34 -10.25 -34.71
C GLN A 418 -5.24 -10.09 -35.94
N SER A 419 -6.37 -10.77 -35.98
CA SER A 419 -7.38 -10.61 -37.04
C SER A 419 -7.98 -9.21 -37.02
N LEU A 420 -8.36 -8.71 -35.85
CA LEU A 420 -8.85 -7.34 -35.67
C LEU A 420 -7.80 -6.31 -36.09
N LEU A 421 -6.55 -6.44 -35.63
CA LEU A 421 -5.47 -5.51 -36.01
C LEU A 421 -5.26 -5.47 -37.54
N LYS A 422 -5.35 -6.61 -38.23
CA LYS A 422 -5.28 -6.64 -39.71
C LYS A 422 -6.44 -5.88 -40.34
N SER A 423 -7.66 -6.02 -39.81
CA SER A 423 -8.81 -5.22 -40.29
C SER A 423 -8.56 -3.73 -40.10
N LEU A 424 -8.11 -3.33 -38.91
CA LEU A 424 -7.82 -1.94 -38.57
C LEU A 424 -6.72 -1.33 -39.46
N ILE A 425 -5.70 -2.11 -39.82
CA ILE A 425 -4.65 -1.72 -40.77
C ILE A 425 -5.27 -1.45 -42.15
N CYS A 426 -6.07 -2.39 -42.69
CA CYS A 426 -6.74 -2.22 -43.97
C CYS A 426 -7.63 -0.97 -44.01
N ASP A 427 -8.41 -0.74 -42.95
CA ASP A 427 -9.29 0.43 -42.85
C ASP A 427 -8.47 1.73 -42.84
N ALA A 428 -7.36 1.76 -42.09
CA ALA A 428 -6.45 2.90 -42.04
C ALA A 428 -5.74 3.15 -43.38
N GLU A 429 -5.34 2.10 -44.12
CA GLU A 429 -4.75 2.22 -45.46
C GLU A 429 -5.74 2.82 -46.47
N LEU A 430 -7.04 2.52 -46.31
CA LEU A 430 -8.12 3.10 -47.09
C LEU A 430 -8.52 4.52 -46.63
N GLY A 431 -7.85 5.08 -45.62
CA GLY A 431 -8.12 6.40 -45.06
C GLY A 431 -9.34 6.47 -44.14
N GLN A 432 -9.88 5.33 -43.70
CA GLN A 432 -11.04 5.26 -42.82
C GLN A 432 -10.62 5.42 -41.37
N LEU A 433 -10.40 6.67 -40.93
CA LEU A 433 -9.91 6.98 -39.59
C LEU A 433 -11.00 7.32 -38.56
N ALA A 434 -12.28 7.27 -38.97
CA ALA A 434 -13.41 7.74 -38.16
C ALA A 434 -13.49 7.07 -36.78
N GLN A 435 -13.27 5.75 -36.69
CA GLN A 435 -13.29 5.02 -35.42
C GLN A 435 -12.19 5.48 -34.45
N PHE A 436 -11.00 5.82 -34.96
CA PHE A 436 -9.90 6.31 -34.14
C PHE A 436 -10.14 7.77 -33.70
N GLU A 437 -10.73 8.58 -34.56
CA GLU A 437 -11.11 9.96 -34.24
C GLU A 437 -12.21 10.00 -33.18
N GLU A 438 -13.22 9.14 -33.30
CA GLU A 438 -14.27 8.98 -32.30
C GLU A 438 -13.70 8.53 -30.95
N ALA A 439 -12.81 7.53 -30.95
CA ALA A 439 -12.11 7.11 -29.74
C ALA A 439 -11.29 8.26 -29.11
N TRP A 440 -10.59 9.06 -29.93
CA TRP A 440 -9.87 10.24 -29.46
C TRP A 440 -10.81 11.27 -28.84
N LEU A 441 -11.90 11.64 -29.52
CA LEU A 441 -12.89 12.60 -29.03
C LEU A 441 -13.50 12.19 -27.70
N ASN A 442 -13.81 10.90 -27.53
CA ASN A 442 -14.44 10.36 -26.33
C ASN A 442 -13.51 10.32 -25.11
N GLU A 443 -12.19 10.25 -25.33
CA GLU A 443 -11.22 9.89 -24.28
C GLU A 443 -10.15 10.96 -24.00
N HIS A 444 -9.81 11.85 -24.94
CA HIS A 444 -8.65 12.76 -24.83
C HIS A 444 -8.76 13.81 -23.70
N LEU A 445 -9.98 14.16 -23.24
CA LEU A 445 -10.17 15.10 -22.11
C LEU A 445 -10.36 14.39 -20.77
N ARG A 446 -10.42 13.06 -20.77
CA ARG A 446 -10.61 12.29 -19.55
C ARG A 446 -9.28 12.14 -18.83
N ALA A 447 -9.28 12.41 -17.53
CA ALA A 447 -8.08 12.53 -16.71
C ALA A 447 -7.10 13.63 -17.15
N ALA A 448 -7.55 14.65 -17.90
CA ALA A 448 -6.70 15.76 -18.34
C ALA A 448 -6.09 16.55 -17.18
N GLU A 449 -6.70 16.49 -15.99
CA GLU A 449 -6.23 17.16 -14.78
C GLU A 449 -4.91 16.61 -14.20
N VAL A 450 -4.47 15.43 -14.64
CA VAL A 450 -3.16 14.87 -14.25
C VAL A 450 -2.13 14.92 -15.38
N ALA A 451 -2.48 15.50 -16.53
CA ALA A 451 -1.59 15.59 -17.67
C ALA A 451 -0.37 16.45 -17.35
N SER A 452 0.82 15.89 -17.55
CA SER A 452 2.09 16.62 -17.44
C SER A 452 2.52 17.28 -18.76
N SER A 453 1.86 16.91 -19.86
CA SER A 453 2.17 17.35 -21.23
C SER A 453 0.90 17.78 -21.95
N GLU A 454 1.01 18.75 -22.86
CA GLU A 454 -0.13 19.23 -23.65
C GLU A 454 -0.72 18.09 -24.51
N MET A 455 -2.05 18.12 -24.70
CA MET A 455 -2.74 17.16 -25.57
C MET A 455 -2.51 17.55 -27.04
N PRO A 456 -1.89 16.69 -27.86
CA PRO A 456 -1.69 16.97 -29.28
C PRO A 456 -3.02 17.06 -30.04
N SER A 457 -3.05 17.89 -31.10
CA SER A 457 -4.20 17.94 -32.01
C SER A 457 -4.42 16.60 -32.72
N TRP A 458 -5.66 16.30 -33.11
CA TRP A 458 -5.98 15.09 -33.89
C TRP A 458 -5.08 14.90 -35.11
N ASN A 459 -4.76 15.97 -35.85
CA ASN A 459 -3.87 15.89 -37.01
C ASN A 459 -2.45 15.41 -36.68
N ALA A 460 -1.93 15.76 -35.49
CA ALA A 460 -0.63 15.29 -35.02
C ALA A 460 -0.71 13.85 -34.51
N VAL A 461 -1.85 13.43 -33.95
CA VAL A 461 -2.07 12.04 -33.52
C VAL A 461 -2.22 11.13 -34.73
N SER A 462 -3.05 11.52 -35.70
CA SER A 462 -3.39 10.72 -36.88
C SER A 462 -2.18 10.43 -37.77
N SER A 463 -1.18 11.33 -37.81
CA SER A 463 0.07 11.10 -38.55
C SER A 463 0.91 9.94 -38.01
N HIS A 464 0.70 9.51 -36.77
CA HIS A 464 1.42 8.38 -36.16
C HIS A 464 0.61 7.07 -36.13
N LEU A 465 -0.69 7.08 -36.45
CA LEU A 465 -1.55 5.89 -36.32
C LEU A 465 -1.05 4.70 -37.14
N MET A 466 -0.69 4.92 -38.41
CA MET A 466 -0.21 3.85 -39.29
C MET A 466 1.08 3.21 -38.77
N GLU A 467 2.01 4.04 -38.29
CA GLU A 467 3.27 3.58 -37.72
C GLU A 467 3.04 2.75 -36.44
N VAL A 468 2.08 3.14 -35.61
CA VAL A 468 1.69 2.39 -34.40
C VAL A 468 1.07 1.04 -34.77
N LEU A 469 0.08 1.04 -35.66
CA LEU A 469 -0.62 -0.17 -36.12
C LEU A 469 0.35 -1.20 -36.70
N MET A 470 1.28 -0.77 -37.56
CA MET A 470 2.26 -1.66 -38.19
C MET A 470 3.31 -2.20 -37.21
N SER A 471 3.65 -1.43 -36.17
CA SER A 471 4.58 -1.86 -35.12
C SER A 471 3.95 -2.72 -34.02
N CYS A 472 2.61 -2.74 -33.94
CA CYS A 472 1.88 -3.39 -32.86
C CYS A 472 1.92 -4.92 -33.01
N ARG A 473 2.53 -5.60 -32.03
CA ARG A 473 2.56 -7.07 -31.97
C ARG A 473 1.66 -7.60 -30.85
N VAL A 474 1.13 -8.80 -31.05
CA VAL A 474 0.36 -9.52 -30.01
C VAL A 474 1.19 -10.68 -29.50
N VAL A 475 1.41 -10.74 -28.19
CA VAL A 475 2.29 -11.71 -27.53
C VAL A 475 1.51 -12.48 -26.50
N VAL A 476 1.70 -13.79 -26.45
CA VAL A 476 1.16 -14.63 -25.39
C VAL A 476 2.26 -14.93 -24.40
N ASP A 477 2.14 -14.42 -23.17
CA ASP A 477 3.05 -14.77 -22.08
C ASP A 477 2.32 -15.68 -21.09
N ASN A 478 2.65 -16.97 -21.16
CA ASN A 478 2.12 -18.00 -20.29
C ASN A 478 3.17 -19.12 -20.08
N SER A 479 2.84 -20.15 -19.29
CA SER A 479 3.79 -21.23 -18.97
C SER A 479 4.20 -22.10 -20.16
N GLU A 480 3.41 -22.12 -21.24
CA GLU A 480 3.61 -22.94 -22.45
C GLU A 480 4.20 -22.14 -23.62
N SER A 481 4.23 -20.80 -23.52
CA SER A 481 4.77 -19.94 -24.58
C SER A 481 6.29 -19.91 -24.59
N GLU A 482 6.85 -20.10 -25.78
CA GLU A 482 8.27 -19.88 -26.08
C GLU A 482 8.55 -18.41 -26.44
N ASP A 483 7.57 -17.68 -26.98
CA ASP A 483 7.68 -16.26 -27.33
C ASP A 483 7.31 -15.40 -26.11
N ARG A 484 8.32 -15.05 -25.32
CA ARG A 484 8.17 -14.24 -24.10
C ARG A 484 8.43 -12.77 -24.38
N LEU A 485 7.78 -11.92 -23.60
CA LEU A 485 8.03 -10.50 -23.66
C LEU A 485 9.45 -10.18 -23.16
N ASP A 486 10.25 -9.59 -24.04
CA ASP A 486 11.62 -9.18 -23.76
C ASP A 486 11.81 -7.74 -24.26
N TYR A 487 12.13 -6.84 -23.33
CA TYR A 487 12.41 -5.42 -23.61
C TYR A 487 13.91 -5.16 -23.82
N GLU A 488 14.77 -6.17 -23.63
CA GLU A 488 16.23 -6.06 -23.85
C GLU A 488 16.63 -6.39 -25.29
N ARG A 489 15.65 -6.66 -26.17
CA ARG A 489 15.91 -6.98 -27.58
C ARG A 489 16.64 -5.82 -28.27
N LYS A 490 17.58 -6.17 -29.14
CA LYS A 490 18.35 -5.23 -29.94
C LYS A 490 18.23 -5.59 -31.41
N ASP A 491 18.31 -4.58 -32.27
CA ASP A 491 18.44 -4.78 -33.70
C ASP A 491 19.82 -5.35 -34.07
N ASP A 492 20.01 -5.68 -35.35
CA ASP A 492 21.27 -6.22 -35.88
C ASP A 492 22.46 -5.25 -35.70
N GLU A 493 22.19 -3.97 -35.43
CA GLU A 493 23.17 -2.90 -35.20
C GLU A 493 23.46 -2.69 -33.70
N GLY A 494 22.74 -3.38 -32.82
CA GLY A 494 22.90 -3.34 -31.37
C GLY A 494 22.12 -2.24 -30.66
N HIS A 495 21.22 -1.53 -31.35
CA HIS A 495 20.32 -0.55 -30.74
C HIS A 495 19.12 -1.23 -30.08
N PRO A 496 18.65 -0.75 -28.91
CA PRO A 496 17.45 -1.28 -28.27
C PRO A 496 16.22 -1.17 -29.16
N LEU A 497 15.44 -2.25 -29.26
CA LEU A 497 14.17 -2.26 -29.99
C LEU A 497 13.04 -1.71 -29.10
N VAL A 498 12.28 -0.77 -29.64
CA VAL A 498 11.09 -0.23 -28.98
C VAL A 498 9.91 -1.19 -29.20
N GLU A 499 9.20 -1.49 -28.12
CA GLU A 499 8.14 -2.50 -28.12
C GLU A 499 6.78 -1.82 -28.08
N THR A 500 5.96 -2.02 -29.11
CA THR A 500 4.52 -1.71 -29.08
C THR A 500 3.76 -3.03 -29.05
N VAL A 501 3.18 -3.39 -27.90
CA VAL A 501 2.75 -4.78 -27.64
C VAL A 501 1.40 -4.88 -26.94
N ILE A 502 0.58 -5.83 -27.40
CA ILE A 502 -0.59 -6.33 -26.67
C ILE A 502 -0.21 -7.67 -26.05
N ALA A 503 -0.03 -7.69 -24.73
CA ALA A 503 0.32 -8.86 -23.96
C ALA A 503 -0.95 -9.58 -23.48
N VAL A 504 -1.16 -10.80 -23.96
CA VAL A 504 -2.25 -11.70 -23.57
C VAL A 504 -1.70 -12.76 -22.63
N GLY A 505 -2.32 -12.97 -21.47
CA GLY A 505 -1.84 -14.02 -20.58
C GLY A 505 -2.52 -14.10 -19.23
N GLY A 506 -1.93 -14.95 -18.40
CA GLY A 506 -2.50 -15.41 -17.14
C GLY A 506 -1.57 -15.21 -15.95
N GLY A 507 -1.26 -16.30 -15.26
CA GLY A 507 -0.45 -16.29 -14.03
C GLY A 507 0.93 -15.61 -14.15
N THR A 508 1.62 -15.75 -15.29
CA THR A 508 2.95 -15.17 -15.50
C THR A 508 2.93 -13.65 -15.67
N LEU A 509 1.92 -13.09 -16.36
CA LEU A 509 1.69 -11.64 -16.42
C LEU A 509 1.26 -11.05 -15.06
N SER A 510 0.57 -11.85 -14.24
CA SER A 510 0.17 -11.43 -12.89
C SER A 510 1.30 -11.33 -11.87
N ARG A 511 2.46 -12.00 -12.08
CA ARG A 511 3.58 -12.01 -11.11
C ARG A 511 4.96 -12.01 -11.79
N GLY A 512 5.78 -10.99 -11.49
CA GLY A 512 7.22 -11.00 -11.81
C GLY A 512 7.62 -10.54 -13.21
N LEU A 513 6.72 -9.95 -14.00
CA LEU A 513 7.03 -9.26 -15.26
C LEU A 513 6.62 -7.78 -15.15
N THR A 514 7.54 -6.87 -15.48
CA THR A 514 7.26 -5.43 -15.58
C THR A 514 6.74 -5.15 -16.98
N LEU A 515 5.52 -4.63 -17.12
CA LEU A 515 4.99 -4.16 -18.41
C LEU A 515 5.37 -2.69 -18.56
N GLU A 516 6.47 -2.44 -19.28
CA GLU A 516 6.93 -1.08 -19.56
C GLU A 516 5.97 -0.37 -20.51
N GLY A 517 5.69 0.90 -20.22
CA GLY A 517 4.79 1.69 -21.05
C GLY A 517 3.33 1.24 -21.01
N LEU A 518 2.85 0.63 -19.93
CA LEU A 518 1.46 0.14 -19.84
C LEU A 518 0.45 1.31 -19.94
N VAL A 519 -0.32 1.31 -21.03
CA VAL A 519 -1.35 2.32 -21.34
C VAL A 519 -2.76 1.75 -21.16
N VAL A 520 -3.02 0.52 -21.63
CA VAL A 520 -4.36 -0.08 -21.54
C VAL A 520 -4.32 -1.37 -20.73
N SER A 521 -5.26 -1.53 -19.81
CA SER A 521 -5.46 -2.76 -19.05
C SER A 521 -6.89 -3.24 -19.23
N TYR A 522 -7.07 -4.34 -19.95
CA TYR A 522 -8.35 -5.04 -20.08
C TYR A 522 -8.35 -6.26 -19.14
N PHE A 523 -9.10 -6.16 -18.06
CA PHE A 523 -8.91 -7.02 -16.89
C PHE A 523 -10.24 -7.58 -16.38
N LEU A 524 -10.47 -8.88 -16.63
CA LEU A 524 -11.69 -9.59 -16.21
C LEU A 524 -11.45 -10.64 -15.14
N ARG A 525 -10.18 -10.91 -14.83
CA ARG A 525 -9.82 -11.97 -13.88
C ARG A 525 -10.11 -11.52 -12.46
N THR A 526 -11.03 -12.22 -11.81
CA THR A 526 -11.29 -12.10 -10.38
C THR A 526 -10.32 -12.96 -9.56
N SER A 527 -10.17 -12.61 -8.30
CA SER A 527 -9.47 -13.44 -7.31
C SER A 527 -10.27 -13.39 -6.01
N SER A 528 -10.21 -14.47 -5.24
CA SER A 528 -10.78 -14.50 -3.89
C SER A 528 -9.81 -13.96 -2.83
N ASN A 529 -8.57 -13.59 -3.16
CA ASN A 529 -7.53 -13.26 -2.17
C ASN A 529 -6.91 -11.87 -2.42
N TYR A 530 -6.70 -11.06 -1.37
CA TYR A 530 -6.14 -9.70 -1.52
C TYR A 530 -4.76 -9.69 -2.15
N ASP A 531 -3.84 -10.52 -1.65
CA ASP A 531 -2.46 -10.62 -2.13
C ASP A 531 -2.42 -10.81 -3.66
N THR A 532 -3.27 -11.71 -4.15
CA THR A 532 -3.29 -12.06 -5.56
C THR A 532 -3.89 -10.93 -6.39
N LEU A 533 -4.96 -10.32 -5.92
CA LEU A 533 -5.64 -9.25 -6.64
C LEU A 533 -4.77 -7.98 -6.74
N LEU A 534 -4.15 -7.54 -5.64
CA LEU A 534 -3.24 -6.37 -5.65
C LEU A 534 -1.98 -6.60 -6.49
N GLN A 535 -1.42 -7.81 -6.48
CA GLN A 535 -0.25 -8.12 -7.32
C GLN A 535 -0.56 -8.12 -8.82
N MET A 536 -1.82 -8.39 -9.18
CA MET A 536 -2.30 -8.36 -10.56
C MET A 536 -2.51 -6.95 -11.11
N ALA A 537 -2.64 -5.93 -10.25
CA ALA A 537 -2.90 -4.55 -10.65
C ALA A 537 -1.64 -3.86 -11.21
N ARG A 538 -1.24 -4.26 -12.44
CA ARG A 538 -0.06 -3.72 -13.14
C ARG A 538 -0.18 -2.26 -13.56
N TRP A 539 -1.39 -1.72 -13.54
CA TRP A 539 -1.66 -0.30 -13.79
C TRP A 539 -1.21 0.61 -12.64
N PHE A 540 -0.93 0.08 -11.45
CA PHE A 540 -0.24 0.84 -10.41
C PHE A 540 1.23 1.05 -10.77
N GLY A 541 1.76 2.25 -10.53
CA GLY A 541 3.16 2.58 -10.87
C GLY A 541 3.36 4.01 -11.35
N TYR A 542 4.56 4.29 -11.85
CA TYR A 542 4.91 5.60 -12.42
C TYR A 542 4.60 5.66 -13.92
N ARG A 543 4.14 6.81 -14.41
CA ARG A 543 3.73 7.04 -15.82
C ARG A 543 4.18 8.42 -16.34
N PRO A 544 5.48 8.77 -16.24
CA PRO A 544 5.95 10.12 -16.53
C PRO A 544 5.67 10.53 -17.98
N GLY A 545 5.00 11.67 -18.17
CA GLY A 545 4.73 12.22 -19.50
C GLY A 545 3.47 11.69 -20.20
N TYR A 546 2.79 10.70 -19.60
CA TYR A 546 1.56 10.12 -20.15
C TYR A 546 0.54 9.73 -19.07
N GLU A 547 0.57 10.41 -17.94
CA GLU A 547 -0.29 10.22 -16.76
C GLU A 547 -1.80 10.19 -17.05
N ASP A 548 -2.22 10.92 -18.07
CA ASP A 548 -3.59 11.14 -18.50
C ASP A 548 -4.13 10.08 -19.47
N LEU A 549 -3.25 9.26 -20.05
CA LEU A 549 -3.60 8.28 -21.09
C LEU A 549 -4.03 6.89 -20.58
N PRO A 550 -3.57 6.39 -19.42
CA PRO A 550 -3.94 5.08 -18.93
C PRO A 550 -5.45 4.87 -18.87
N ARG A 551 -5.92 3.71 -19.32
CA ARG A 551 -7.32 3.30 -19.19
C ARG A 551 -7.43 1.84 -18.77
N ILE A 552 -8.41 1.57 -17.90
CA ILE A 552 -8.62 0.25 -17.33
C ILE A 552 -10.06 -0.18 -17.61
N TRP A 553 -10.22 -1.25 -18.38
CA TRP A 553 -11.50 -1.91 -18.60
C TRP A 553 -11.65 -3.04 -17.60
N MET A 554 -12.68 -2.97 -16.77
CA MET A 554 -12.98 -4.01 -15.79
C MET A 554 -14.49 -4.09 -15.48
N PRO A 555 -14.99 -5.25 -15.00
CA PRO A 555 -16.35 -5.35 -14.45
C PRO A 555 -16.50 -4.50 -13.19
N MET A 556 -17.73 -4.11 -12.85
CA MET A 556 -17.98 -3.26 -11.68
C MET A 556 -17.58 -3.91 -10.36
N GLU A 557 -17.86 -5.20 -10.18
CA GLU A 557 -17.47 -5.92 -8.97
C GLU A 557 -15.96 -5.83 -8.70
N LEU A 558 -15.15 -5.85 -9.77
CA LEU A 558 -13.71 -5.81 -9.68
C LEU A 558 -13.19 -4.40 -9.34
N ARG A 559 -13.91 -3.37 -9.78
CA ARG A 559 -13.65 -1.99 -9.34
C ARG A 559 -13.89 -1.85 -7.84
N ASP A 560 -15.02 -2.32 -7.34
CA ASP A 560 -15.39 -2.24 -5.93
C ASP A 560 -14.34 -2.97 -5.06
N ASP A 561 -13.84 -4.11 -5.54
CA ASP A 561 -12.75 -4.83 -4.90
C ASP A 561 -11.47 -4.02 -4.76
N PHE A 562 -11.05 -3.36 -5.85
CA PHE A 562 -9.82 -2.56 -5.84
C PHE A 562 -9.97 -1.29 -5.01
N GLU A 563 -11.15 -0.69 -4.99
CA GLU A 563 -11.48 0.44 -4.10
C GLU A 563 -11.37 -0.01 -2.63
N PHE A 564 -11.97 -1.14 -2.28
CA PHE A 564 -11.88 -1.72 -0.94
C PHE A 564 -10.43 -2.10 -0.56
N LEU A 565 -9.65 -2.66 -1.48
CA LEU A 565 -8.25 -2.99 -1.23
C LEU A 565 -7.39 -1.74 -1.02
N GLY A 566 -7.68 -0.65 -1.73
CA GLY A 566 -7.02 0.65 -1.53
C GLY A 566 -7.29 1.22 -0.13
N LEU A 567 -8.52 1.07 0.36
CA LEU A 567 -8.86 1.40 1.74
C LEU A 567 -8.04 0.58 2.74
N ILE A 568 -8.01 -0.75 2.59
CA ILE A 568 -7.25 -1.63 3.48
C ILE A 568 -5.76 -1.31 3.48
N GLU A 569 -5.16 -1.06 2.30
CA GLU A 569 -3.75 -0.68 2.23
C GLU A 569 -3.49 0.60 3.03
N THR A 570 -4.38 1.59 2.92
CA THR A 570 -4.29 2.86 3.63
C THR A 570 -4.46 2.68 5.14
N GLU A 571 -5.45 1.90 5.57
CA GLU A 571 -5.67 1.56 6.98
C GLU A 571 -4.47 0.82 7.57
N LEU A 572 -3.93 -0.17 6.87
CA LEU A 572 -2.78 -0.95 7.31
C LEU A 572 -1.53 -0.09 7.50
N ARG A 573 -1.24 0.80 6.54
CA ARG A 573 -0.10 1.72 6.66
C ARG A 573 -0.28 2.69 7.84
N ARG A 574 -1.51 3.13 8.10
CA ARG A 574 -1.83 3.97 9.27
C ARG A 574 -1.62 3.22 10.58
N GLU A 575 -2.08 1.97 10.66
CA GLU A 575 -1.87 1.12 11.85
C GLU A 575 -0.38 0.92 12.14
N ILE A 576 0.43 0.64 11.10
CA ILE A 576 1.89 0.53 11.23
C ILE A 576 2.51 1.85 11.70
N ALA A 577 2.06 3.00 11.18
CA ALA A 577 2.54 4.30 11.61
C ALA A 577 2.22 4.56 13.10
N GLN A 578 1.02 4.18 13.55
CA GLN A 578 0.62 4.30 14.96
C GLN A 578 1.47 3.42 15.89
N LEU A 579 1.75 2.18 15.51
CA LEU A 579 2.65 1.32 16.28
C LEU A 579 4.04 1.94 16.43
N ILE A 580 4.56 2.54 15.36
CA ILE A 580 5.84 3.24 15.36
C ILE A 580 5.80 4.47 16.28
N GLU A 581 4.72 5.26 16.25
CA GLU A 581 4.53 6.43 17.14
C GLU A 581 4.44 6.02 18.61
N MET A 582 3.85 4.86 18.90
CA MET A 582 3.74 4.31 20.26
C MET A 582 5.03 3.63 20.74
N GLY A 583 6.06 3.52 19.88
CA GLY A 583 7.30 2.80 20.20
C GLY A 583 7.13 1.28 20.31
N LEU A 584 6.00 0.72 19.83
CA LEU A 584 5.70 -0.70 19.90
C LEU A 584 6.25 -1.43 18.68
N THR A 585 6.85 -2.60 18.91
CA THR A 585 7.22 -3.51 17.83
C THR A 585 6.05 -4.43 17.47
N PRO A 586 6.06 -5.04 16.27
CA PRO A 586 5.07 -6.07 15.93
C PRO A 586 5.13 -7.30 16.85
N GLY A 587 6.23 -7.53 17.55
CA GLY A 587 6.34 -8.55 18.60
C GLY A 587 5.67 -8.15 19.91
N ASP A 588 5.46 -6.85 20.16
CA ASP A 588 4.72 -6.34 21.31
C ASP A 588 3.21 -6.33 21.00
N LEU A 589 2.82 -5.79 19.84
CA LEU A 589 1.43 -5.69 19.41
C LEU A 589 1.28 -6.05 17.93
N GLY A 590 0.48 -7.08 17.64
CA GLY A 590 0.20 -7.52 16.28
C GLY A 590 -0.56 -6.47 15.46
N VAL A 591 -0.25 -6.40 14.15
CA VAL A 591 -0.92 -5.47 13.23
C VAL A 591 -2.32 -5.98 12.88
N ARG A 592 -3.33 -5.13 13.02
CA ARG A 592 -4.72 -5.47 12.70
C ARG A 592 -5.01 -5.27 11.21
N VAL A 593 -5.64 -6.26 10.57
CA VAL A 593 -6.12 -6.15 9.18
C VAL A 593 -7.62 -6.42 9.11
N ARG A 594 -8.34 -5.52 8.44
CA ARG A 594 -9.79 -5.64 8.21
C ARG A 594 -10.09 -6.80 7.24
N ALA A 595 -11.07 -7.63 7.55
CA ALA A 595 -11.60 -8.62 6.61
C ALA A 595 -12.64 -8.01 5.66
N HIS A 596 -12.81 -8.63 4.49
CA HIS A 596 -13.85 -8.24 3.54
C HIS A 596 -15.18 -8.80 4.04
N PRO A 597 -16.31 -8.11 3.82
CA PRO A 597 -17.65 -8.58 4.15
C PRO A 597 -18.15 -9.75 3.28
N GLY A 598 -17.30 -10.75 2.98
CA GLY A 598 -17.73 -12.08 2.52
C GLY A 598 -17.14 -12.58 1.19
N ARG A 599 -16.64 -11.70 0.31
CA ARG A 599 -16.18 -12.11 -1.04
C ARG A 599 -14.67 -12.35 -1.13
N LEU A 600 -13.87 -11.47 -0.54
CA LEU A 600 -12.40 -11.54 -0.59
C LEU A 600 -11.80 -11.98 0.75
N ALA A 601 -10.97 -13.02 0.74
CA ALA A 601 -10.11 -13.40 1.85
C ALA A 601 -8.84 -12.55 1.89
N ILE A 602 -8.38 -12.21 3.11
CA ILE A 602 -7.19 -11.37 3.31
C ILE A 602 -5.94 -12.03 2.68
N THR A 603 -5.73 -13.30 2.99
CA THR A 603 -4.80 -14.16 2.28
C THR A 603 -5.42 -15.56 2.17
N ALA A 604 -4.70 -16.51 1.59
CA ALA A 604 -5.20 -17.89 1.48
C ALA A 604 -5.46 -18.47 2.88
N ARG A 605 -6.56 -19.23 3.06
CA ARG A 605 -7.02 -19.74 4.38
C ARG A 605 -5.93 -20.48 5.16
N ASN A 606 -5.15 -21.28 4.43
CA ASN A 606 -4.00 -22.03 4.93
C ASN A 606 -2.85 -21.18 5.50
N LYS A 607 -2.86 -19.85 5.33
CA LYS A 607 -1.90 -18.89 5.87
C LYS A 607 -2.44 -18.07 7.05
N LEU A 608 -3.71 -18.24 7.43
CA LEU A 608 -4.37 -17.50 8.53
C LEU A 608 -4.47 -18.31 9.82
N VAL A 609 -3.72 -19.40 9.95
CA VAL A 609 -3.93 -20.39 11.03
C VAL A 609 -3.59 -19.84 12.42
N HIS A 610 -2.62 -18.93 12.49
CA HIS A 610 -2.24 -18.25 13.74
C HIS A 610 -2.93 -16.90 13.88
N ALA A 611 -3.70 -16.48 12.87
CA ALA A 611 -4.48 -15.27 12.96
C ALA A 611 -5.76 -15.59 13.73
N GLU A 612 -5.93 -14.91 14.86
CA GLU A 612 -7.22 -14.92 15.54
C GLU A 612 -8.13 -13.90 14.88
N THR A 613 -9.40 -14.26 14.78
CA THR A 613 -10.46 -13.31 14.46
C THR A 613 -10.57 -12.34 15.64
N ALA A 614 -9.97 -11.16 15.54
CA ALA A 614 -10.21 -10.07 16.48
C ALA A 614 -11.60 -9.51 16.22
N SER A 615 -12.46 -9.55 17.24
CA SER A 615 -13.86 -9.15 17.22
C SER A 615 -14.09 -7.77 16.56
N LEU A 616 -15.25 -7.56 15.88
CA LEU A 616 -15.71 -6.25 15.41
C LEU A 616 -15.90 -5.38 16.65
N SER A 617 -14.84 -4.66 16.96
CA SER A 617 -14.97 -3.40 17.63
C SER A 617 -15.50 -2.44 16.58
N PHE A 618 -16.84 -2.32 16.45
CA PHE A 618 -17.39 -1.11 15.88
C PHE A 618 -16.95 0.09 16.71
N THR A 619 -16.57 -0.11 17.98
CA THR A 619 -15.94 0.86 18.89
C THR A 619 -14.90 1.72 18.16
N GLY A 620 -15.08 3.04 18.20
CA GLY A 620 -14.22 4.01 17.55
C GLY A 620 -14.30 4.07 16.01
N GLN A 621 -15.13 3.24 15.36
CA GLN A 621 -15.33 3.29 13.91
C GLN A 621 -16.32 4.39 13.49
N ARG A 622 -16.24 4.76 12.21
CA ARG A 622 -17.17 5.67 11.55
C ARG A 622 -17.72 5.02 10.29
N LEU A 623 -19.04 4.85 10.24
CA LEU A 623 -19.77 4.36 9.07
C LEU A 623 -20.69 5.45 8.53
N GLN A 624 -21.06 5.35 7.26
CA GLN A 624 -21.94 6.31 6.60
C GLN A 624 -22.58 5.67 5.37
N THR A 625 -23.81 6.03 5.03
CA THR A 625 -24.44 5.64 3.77
C THR A 625 -23.97 6.52 2.63
N PHE A 626 -23.31 5.94 1.63
CA PHE A 626 -22.84 6.66 0.44
C PHE A 626 -23.40 6.08 -0.87
N ILE A 627 -24.15 4.97 -0.80
CA ILE A 627 -24.96 4.46 -1.91
C ILE A 627 -26.42 4.54 -1.49
N LEU A 628 -27.21 5.32 -2.22
CA LEU A 628 -28.64 5.50 -1.96
C LEU A 628 -29.45 4.80 -3.04
N ASP A 629 -30.54 4.13 -2.64
CA ASP A 629 -31.48 3.51 -3.58
C ASP A 629 -32.39 4.59 -4.19
N LYS A 630 -32.51 4.62 -5.52
CA LYS A 630 -33.45 5.51 -6.22
C LYS A 630 -34.88 4.95 -6.26
N ASN A 631 -35.12 3.74 -5.74
CA ASN A 631 -36.41 3.09 -5.69
C ASN A 631 -37.37 3.81 -4.71
N PRO A 632 -38.53 4.30 -5.18
CA PRO A 632 -39.50 5.02 -4.35
C PRO A 632 -39.95 4.26 -3.09
N LYS A 633 -40.01 2.91 -3.16
CA LYS A 633 -40.42 2.08 -2.02
C LYS A 633 -39.40 2.15 -0.87
N THR A 634 -38.13 1.99 -1.19
CA THR A 634 -37.02 2.06 -0.22
C THR A 634 -36.88 3.46 0.35
N ILE A 635 -37.07 4.49 -0.48
CA ILE A 635 -37.08 5.89 -0.04
C ILE A 635 -38.18 6.12 1.00
N SER A 636 -39.42 5.71 0.72
CA SER A 636 -40.55 5.86 1.67
C SER A 636 -40.28 5.10 2.98
N ASN A 637 -39.80 3.86 2.89
CA ASN A 637 -39.49 3.03 4.07
C ASN A 637 -38.45 3.71 4.98
N ASN A 638 -37.36 4.23 4.41
CA ASN A 638 -36.30 4.88 5.18
C ASN A 638 -36.76 6.22 5.78
N GLN A 639 -37.65 6.95 5.11
CA GLN A 639 -38.30 8.13 5.69
C GLN A 639 -39.19 7.75 6.89
N GLU A 640 -40.01 6.71 6.76
CA GLU A 640 -40.90 6.23 7.82
C GLU A 640 -40.12 5.71 9.04
N ALA A 641 -39.05 4.95 8.82
CA ALA A 641 -38.15 4.49 9.89
C ALA A 641 -37.55 5.68 10.66
N THR A 642 -37.18 6.74 9.95
CA THR A 642 -36.62 7.96 10.54
C THR A 642 -37.66 8.75 11.34
N VAL A 643 -38.88 8.87 10.82
CA VAL A 643 -40.01 9.49 11.54
C VAL A 643 -40.34 8.73 12.82
N SER A 644 -40.31 7.39 12.76
CA SER A 644 -40.52 6.51 13.92
C SER A 644 -39.46 6.75 15.01
N LEU A 645 -38.17 6.80 14.63
CA LEU A 645 -37.07 7.12 15.54
C LEU A 645 -37.27 8.49 16.20
N ILE A 646 -37.51 9.54 15.41
CA ILE A 646 -37.70 10.90 15.91
C ILE A 646 -38.91 10.97 16.84
N GLY A 647 -40.00 10.27 16.53
CA GLY A 647 -41.18 10.17 17.39
C GLY A 647 -40.86 9.61 18.78
N ARG A 648 -39.94 8.65 18.88
CA ARG A 648 -39.52 8.04 20.16
C ARG A 648 -38.59 8.94 20.97
N ILE A 649 -37.74 9.73 20.32
CA ILE A 649 -36.75 10.59 21.00
C ILE A 649 -37.21 12.05 21.18
N LYS A 650 -38.40 12.42 20.67
CA LYS A 650 -38.90 13.80 20.58
C LYS A 650 -38.82 14.62 21.88
N ALA A 651 -38.96 13.97 23.04
CA ALA A 651 -38.88 14.64 24.34
C ALA A 651 -37.48 15.19 24.67
N ASN A 652 -36.44 14.62 24.07
CA ASN A 652 -35.03 14.95 24.34
C ASN A 652 -34.40 15.80 23.23
N VAL A 653 -35.16 16.18 22.20
CA VAL A 653 -34.64 16.91 21.05
C VAL A 653 -34.55 18.40 21.35
N VAL A 654 -33.37 18.98 21.15
CA VAL A 654 -33.10 20.42 21.26
C VAL A 654 -32.58 20.98 19.92
N PRO A 655 -32.96 22.22 19.55
CA PRO A 655 -32.39 22.88 18.37
C PRO A 655 -30.93 23.25 18.62
N MET A 656 -30.07 23.12 17.62
CA MET A 656 -28.69 23.57 17.66
C MET A 656 -28.61 25.03 17.18
N PRO A 657 -28.27 26.01 18.02
CA PRO A 657 -28.38 27.45 17.66
C PRO A 657 -27.50 27.86 16.46
N GLU A 658 -26.37 27.19 16.27
CA GLU A 658 -25.36 27.53 15.26
C GLU A 658 -25.51 26.74 13.94
N ALA A 659 -26.43 25.78 13.87
CA ALA A 659 -26.67 24.93 12.69
C ALA A 659 -28.17 24.80 12.38
N ALA A 660 -28.55 24.49 11.13
CA ALA A 660 -29.92 24.08 10.81
C ALA A 660 -30.14 22.61 11.23
N ALA A 661 -29.90 22.31 12.50
CA ALA A 661 -29.79 20.95 13.01
C ALA A 661 -30.46 20.79 14.38
N TRP A 662 -30.76 19.53 14.70
CA TRP A 662 -31.41 19.14 15.95
C TRP A 662 -30.61 18.04 16.61
N LEU A 663 -30.47 18.10 17.93
CA LEU A 663 -29.69 17.14 18.71
C LEU A 663 -30.55 16.53 19.81
N ALA A 664 -30.48 15.21 19.96
CA ALA A 664 -31.00 14.50 21.12
C ALA A 664 -29.84 13.78 21.80
N LYS A 665 -29.68 13.97 23.12
CA LYS A 665 -28.62 13.31 23.91
C LYS A 665 -29.18 12.16 24.75
N ASP A 666 -28.30 11.28 25.17
CA ASP A 666 -28.54 10.21 26.14
C ASP A 666 -29.65 9.21 25.74
N ILE A 667 -29.69 8.84 24.46
CA ILE A 667 -30.62 7.86 23.91
C ILE A 667 -30.13 6.43 24.21
N GLU A 668 -31.06 5.56 24.60
CA GLU A 668 -30.76 4.15 24.85
C GLU A 668 -30.41 3.40 23.55
N ALA A 669 -29.40 2.53 23.59
CA ALA A 669 -28.93 1.76 22.43
C ALA A 669 -30.04 0.95 21.73
N HIS A 670 -31.01 0.40 22.48
CA HIS A 670 -32.12 -0.37 21.89
C HIS A 670 -33.01 0.47 20.95
N VAL A 671 -33.12 1.79 21.18
CA VAL A 671 -33.88 2.69 20.30
C VAL A 671 -33.15 2.86 18.96
N ILE A 672 -31.82 2.90 19.00
CA ILE A 672 -30.97 2.94 17.80
C ILE A 672 -31.01 1.60 17.06
N ALA A 673 -31.00 0.48 17.79
CA ALA A 673 -31.13 -0.86 17.20
C ALA A 673 -32.46 -1.03 16.47
N ASP A 674 -33.57 -0.56 17.03
CA ASP A 674 -34.88 -0.58 16.37
C ASP A 674 -34.88 0.23 15.07
N PHE A 675 -34.20 1.38 15.03
CA PHE A 675 -34.05 2.15 13.79
C PHE A 675 -33.31 1.35 12.71
N PHE A 676 -32.22 0.65 13.06
CA PHE A 676 -31.47 -0.17 12.11
C PHE A 676 -32.20 -1.43 11.61
N ARG A 677 -33.23 -1.90 12.32
CA ARG A 677 -34.11 -2.98 11.83
C ARG A 677 -35.04 -2.51 10.73
N ASP A 678 -35.54 -1.28 10.86
CA ASP A 678 -36.53 -0.71 9.94
C ASP A 678 -35.86 0.03 8.76
N TYR A 679 -34.66 0.59 8.97
CA TYR A 679 -33.90 1.29 7.94
C TYR A 679 -33.21 0.32 6.97
N GLU A 680 -33.54 0.43 5.68
CA GLU A 680 -32.99 -0.40 4.61
C GLU A 680 -31.71 0.23 4.05
N VAL A 681 -30.56 -0.34 4.40
CA VAL A 681 -29.26 0.01 3.81
C VAL A 681 -29.14 -0.64 2.43
N HIS A 682 -28.66 0.11 1.43
CA HIS A 682 -28.56 -0.41 0.06
C HIS A 682 -27.64 -1.64 -0.01
N ARG A 683 -28.07 -2.68 -0.74
CA ARG A 683 -27.38 -3.98 -0.86
C ARG A 683 -25.91 -3.92 -1.33
N SER A 684 -25.58 -2.96 -2.19
CA SER A 684 -24.20 -2.76 -2.68
C SER A 684 -23.31 -2.02 -1.68
N GLN A 685 -23.83 -1.66 -0.51
CA GLN A 685 -23.08 -0.98 0.52
C GLN A 685 -22.37 -1.99 1.44
N HIS A 686 -21.14 -2.33 1.07
CA HIS A 686 -20.36 -3.38 1.72
C HIS A 686 -19.92 -3.07 3.16
N ASN A 687 -19.76 -1.80 3.54
CA ASN A 687 -19.23 -1.42 4.86
C ASN A 687 -20.30 -1.27 5.95
N MET A 688 -21.58 -1.47 5.64
CA MET A 688 -22.68 -1.17 6.55
C MET A 688 -23.80 -2.19 6.39
N HIS A 689 -23.86 -3.16 7.29
CA HIS A 689 -24.92 -4.17 7.35
C HIS A 689 -25.79 -3.91 8.58
N GLY A 690 -27.07 -3.59 8.35
CA GLY A 690 -28.03 -3.27 9.42
C GLY A 690 -28.08 -4.35 10.50
N ASP A 691 -28.23 -5.61 10.11
CA ASP A 691 -28.30 -6.75 11.03
C ASP A 691 -27.09 -6.87 11.96
N HIS A 692 -25.88 -6.62 11.44
CA HIS A 692 -24.65 -6.67 12.25
C HIS A 692 -24.57 -5.52 13.25
N ILE A 693 -25.03 -4.32 12.86
CA ILE A 693 -25.08 -3.15 13.75
C ILE A 693 -26.10 -3.40 14.87
N VAL A 694 -27.27 -3.96 14.53
CA VAL A 694 -28.30 -4.34 15.52
C VAL A 694 -27.72 -5.32 16.53
N GLN A 695 -27.09 -6.40 16.05
CA GLN A 695 -26.49 -7.39 16.94
C GLN A 695 -25.48 -6.74 17.90
N TRP A 696 -24.57 -5.90 17.39
CA TRP A 696 -23.56 -5.23 18.23
C TRP A 696 -24.16 -4.24 19.23
N LEU A 697 -25.19 -3.48 18.85
CA LEU A 697 -25.89 -2.57 19.76
C LEU A 697 -26.57 -3.31 20.91
N GLU A 698 -27.03 -4.53 20.68
CA GLU A 698 -27.74 -5.34 21.68
C GLU A 698 -26.84 -6.19 22.55
N THR A 699 -25.66 -6.58 22.06
CA THR A 699 -24.73 -7.44 22.81
C THR A 699 -23.61 -6.67 23.48
N VAL A 700 -22.99 -5.73 22.76
CA VAL A 700 -21.74 -5.06 23.19
C VAL A 700 -22.05 -3.68 23.76
N ALA A 701 -22.87 -2.89 23.06
CA ALA A 701 -23.19 -1.51 23.46
C ALA A 701 -24.55 -1.35 24.13
N ALA A 702 -25.11 -2.43 24.70
CA ALA A 702 -26.46 -2.44 25.27
C ALA A 702 -26.69 -1.38 26.36
N HIS A 703 -25.61 -1.01 27.06
CA HIS A 703 -25.62 -0.01 28.14
C HIS A 703 -24.99 1.33 27.73
N THR A 704 -24.47 1.45 26.50
CA THR A 704 -23.89 2.69 26.00
C THR A 704 -25.00 3.66 25.60
N LYS A 705 -24.85 4.93 25.96
CA LYS A 705 -25.74 5.99 25.48
C LYS A 705 -25.34 6.48 24.09
N TRP A 706 -26.34 6.98 23.38
CA TRP A 706 -26.21 7.46 22.02
C TRP A 706 -26.77 8.87 21.88
N ASN A 707 -26.10 9.69 21.08
CA ASN A 707 -26.60 10.97 20.64
C ASN A 707 -27.15 10.83 19.22
N VAL A 708 -28.22 11.55 18.91
CA VAL A 708 -28.82 11.58 17.56
C VAL A 708 -28.81 13.02 17.07
N ALA A 709 -28.11 13.28 15.97
CA ALA A 709 -28.06 14.59 15.33
C ALA A 709 -28.79 14.54 13.97
N VAL A 710 -29.81 15.37 13.79
CA VAL A 710 -30.51 15.53 12.51
C VAL A 710 -29.99 16.80 11.85
N MET A 711 -29.25 16.62 10.76
CA MET A 711 -28.46 17.67 10.11
C MET A 711 -29.19 18.19 8.87
N GLY A 712 -29.51 19.48 8.89
CA GLY A 712 -30.02 20.23 7.74
C GLY A 712 -29.02 21.26 7.23
N ARG A 713 -29.22 21.69 5.98
CA ARG A 713 -28.43 22.77 5.39
C ARG A 713 -28.98 24.14 5.85
N ARG A 714 -28.11 25.13 6.09
CA ARG A 714 -28.55 26.55 6.17
C ARG A 714 -28.74 27.12 4.76
N ASP A 715 -29.79 27.90 4.58
CA ASP A 715 -30.04 28.64 3.34
C ASP A 715 -28.93 29.66 3.09
N ASP A 716 -28.08 29.39 2.10
CA ASP A 716 -27.27 30.41 1.46
C ASP A 716 -28.14 31.05 0.36
N ALA A 717 -28.24 32.38 0.34
CA ALA A 717 -29.08 33.16 -0.57
C ALA A 717 -28.82 32.94 -2.09
N ASN A 718 -27.84 32.10 -2.46
CA ASN A 718 -27.46 31.74 -3.82
C ASN A 718 -27.59 30.22 -4.14
N SER A 719 -28.23 29.43 -3.27
CA SER A 719 -28.35 27.97 -3.48
C SER A 719 -29.64 27.56 -4.19
N ALA A 720 -29.56 26.51 -5.01
CA ALA A 720 -30.73 25.95 -5.70
C ALA A 720 -31.78 25.47 -4.69
N ASP A 721 -33.08 25.51 -5.05
CA ASP A 721 -34.14 24.93 -4.23
C ASP A 721 -33.98 23.40 -4.16
N LEU A 722 -33.40 22.93 -3.06
CA LEU A 722 -33.16 21.51 -2.79
C LEU A 722 -34.37 20.87 -2.08
N GLY A 723 -35.27 21.68 -1.52
CA GLY A 723 -36.47 21.27 -0.80
C GLY A 723 -36.17 20.82 0.63
N GLU A 724 -37.22 20.40 1.32
CA GLU A 724 -37.18 20.05 2.73
C GLU A 724 -37.96 18.75 2.96
N LEU A 725 -37.67 18.06 4.07
CA LEU A 725 -38.39 16.86 4.47
C LEU A 725 -38.91 17.00 5.90
N ALA A 726 -40.22 16.78 6.07
CA ALA A 726 -40.86 16.79 7.38
C ALA A 726 -40.64 15.44 8.09
N LEU A 727 -39.80 15.43 9.11
CA LEU A 727 -39.45 14.23 9.88
C LEU A 727 -40.11 14.14 11.27
N GLY A 728 -41.10 14.99 11.56
CA GLY A 728 -41.82 15.03 12.84
C GLY A 728 -41.23 15.97 13.90
N LEU A 729 -40.19 16.72 13.53
CA LEU A 729 -39.58 17.83 14.29
C LEU A 729 -40.43 19.12 14.17
N PRO A 730 -40.20 20.13 15.02
CA PRO A 730 -40.96 21.39 14.97
C PRO A 730 -40.88 22.11 13.62
N GLU A 731 -39.74 21.98 12.94
CA GLU A 731 -39.51 22.53 11.60
C GLU A 731 -39.05 21.41 10.64
N PRO A 732 -39.42 21.48 9.35
CA PRO A 732 -38.91 20.57 8.34
C PRO A 732 -37.39 20.72 8.17
N ILE A 733 -36.72 19.64 7.74
CA ILE A 733 -35.26 19.62 7.59
C ILE A 733 -34.87 19.98 6.15
N PRO A 734 -34.09 21.05 5.94
CA PRO A 734 -33.60 21.41 4.61
C PRO A 734 -32.66 20.35 4.04
N ALA A 735 -32.87 19.98 2.78
CA ALA A 735 -32.10 18.95 2.11
C ALA A 735 -30.70 19.44 1.68
N ILE A 736 -29.71 18.55 1.76
CA ILE A 736 -28.34 18.77 1.30
C ILE A 736 -28.20 18.40 -0.19
N ASN A 737 -27.21 19.03 -0.85
CA ASN A 737 -26.85 18.70 -2.22
C ASN A 737 -25.75 17.63 -2.25
N ARG A 738 -26.08 16.45 -2.77
CA ARG A 738 -25.15 15.33 -3.01
C ARG A 738 -25.42 14.69 -4.36
N ALA A 739 -24.86 15.28 -5.41
CA ALA A 739 -24.97 14.74 -6.78
C ALA A 739 -24.22 13.41 -6.93
N PRO A 740 -24.82 12.35 -7.51
CA PRO A 740 -24.15 11.07 -7.68
C PRO A 740 -23.04 11.11 -8.75
N LEU A 741 -22.13 10.15 -8.69
CA LEU A 741 -21.13 9.91 -9.74
C LEU A 741 -21.83 9.47 -11.04
N ILE A 742 -21.32 9.92 -12.19
CA ILE A 742 -21.75 9.45 -13.52
C ILE A 742 -21.54 7.95 -13.66
N SER A 743 -20.55 7.40 -12.98
CA SER A 743 -20.25 5.96 -12.97
C SER A 743 -21.18 5.12 -12.08
N SER A 744 -22.30 5.68 -11.60
CA SER A 744 -23.28 4.94 -10.78
C SER A 744 -24.05 3.91 -11.61
N GLN A 745 -24.44 2.77 -11.03
CA GLN A 745 -25.33 1.82 -11.71
C GLN A 745 -26.72 2.44 -11.92
N PRO A 746 -27.46 1.99 -12.95
CA PRO A 746 -28.88 2.31 -13.08
C PRO A 746 -29.67 1.97 -11.81
N GLY A 747 -30.44 2.94 -11.30
CA GLY A 747 -31.28 2.75 -10.12
C GLY A 747 -30.61 3.02 -8.76
N GLN A 748 -29.30 3.27 -8.71
CA GLN A 748 -28.60 3.67 -7.48
C GLN A 748 -27.94 5.04 -7.63
N ALA A 749 -27.65 5.69 -6.50
CA ALA A 749 -26.92 6.95 -6.42
C ALA A 749 -25.70 6.78 -5.52
N ASN A 750 -24.50 6.66 -6.12
CA ASN A 750 -23.25 6.68 -5.36
C ASN A 750 -22.79 8.13 -5.15
N ILE A 751 -22.89 8.63 -3.93
CA ILE A 751 -22.53 10.01 -3.54
C ILE A 751 -21.09 10.12 -2.98
N LYS A 752 -20.37 8.99 -2.86
CA LYS A 752 -19.04 8.77 -2.25
C LYS A 752 -18.92 9.03 -0.75
N ALA A 753 -19.39 10.19 -0.28
CA ALA A 753 -19.45 10.46 1.15
C ALA A 753 -20.65 11.31 1.50
N LEU A 754 -21.11 11.10 2.71
CA LEU A 754 -22.16 11.87 3.35
C LEU A 754 -21.56 12.89 4.31
N LEU A 755 -20.70 12.39 5.22
CA LEU A 755 -20.18 13.09 6.38
C LEU A 755 -18.99 13.98 6.04
N SER A 756 -19.07 15.21 6.52
CA SER A 756 -17.93 16.13 6.67
C SER A 756 -17.13 15.80 7.94
N GLN A 757 -15.95 16.41 8.10
CA GLN A 757 -15.16 16.22 9.33
C GLN A 757 -15.85 16.83 10.56
N SER A 758 -16.55 17.96 10.40
CA SER A 758 -17.32 18.60 11.47
C SER A 758 -18.52 17.79 11.96
N ASP A 759 -19.11 16.94 11.10
CA ASP A 759 -20.22 16.07 11.51
C ASP A 759 -19.78 15.03 12.56
N TRP A 760 -18.47 14.81 12.72
CA TRP A 760 -17.92 13.85 13.67
C TRP A 760 -18.02 14.28 15.13
N VAL A 761 -18.13 15.58 15.35
CA VAL A 761 -18.22 16.22 16.68
C VAL A 761 -19.51 17.03 16.81
N ALA A 762 -20.53 16.71 16.01
CA ALA A 762 -21.80 17.45 15.99
C ALA A 762 -22.55 17.48 17.33
N ASP A 763 -22.27 16.53 18.22
CA ASP A 763 -22.82 16.44 19.57
C ASP A 763 -21.97 17.13 20.66
N ILE A 764 -20.78 17.61 20.29
CA ILE A 764 -19.84 18.32 21.16
C ILE A 764 -20.12 19.83 21.10
N PRO A 765 -20.11 20.54 22.23
CA PRO A 765 -20.27 21.99 22.27
C PRO A 765 -19.25 22.73 21.38
N PRO A 766 -19.68 23.69 20.52
CA PRO A 766 -18.78 24.39 19.59
C PRO A 766 -17.60 25.12 20.26
N ASP A 767 -17.74 25.54 21.51
CA ASP A 767 -16.70 26.18 22.31
C ASP A 767 -15.53 25.26 22.69
N LEU A 768 -15.75 23.95 22.62
CA LEU A 768 -14.73 22.93 22.87
C LEU A 768 -14.09 22.40 21.57
N VAL A 769 -14.55 22.85 20.41
CA VAL A 769 -14.02 22.41 19.11
C VAL A 769 -13.11 23.50 18.54
N PRO A 770 -11.78 23.28 18.47
CA PRO A 770 -10.84 24.20 17.83
C PRO A 770 -11.22 24.53 16.38
N SER A 771 -10.66 25.61 15.85
CA SER A 771 -10.95 26.05 14.49
C SER A 771 -10.65 24.93 13.47
N SER A 772 -11.53 24.73 12.49
CA SER A 772 -11.46 23.61 11.54
C SER A 772 -10.17 23.57 10.71
N SER A 773 -9.46 24.70 10.59
CA SER A 773 -8.16 24.80 9.89
C SER A 773 -6.98 24.20 10.65
N GLU A 774 -7.15 23.82 11.92
CA GLU A 774 -6.05 23.35 12.80
C GLU A 774 -6.12 21.84 13.10
N LEU A 775 -7.20 21.17 12.70
CA LEU A 775 -7.47 19.78 13.07
C LEU A 775 -7.45 18.86 11.85
N ASN A 776 -6.59 17.85 11.88
CA ASN A 776 -6.67 16.72 10.96
C ASN A 776 -7.67 15.67 11.47
N ALA A 777 -7.87 14.60 10.72
CA ALA A 777 -8.75 13.49 11.12
C ALA A 777 -8.32 12.79 12.44
N ALA A 778 -7.08 12.90 12.89
CA ALA A 778 -6.70 12.41 14.23
C ALA A 778 -7.17 13.37 15.33
N GLY A 779 -7.08 14.69 15.09
CA GLY A 779 -7.55 15.72 16.02
C GLY A 779 -9.03 15.59 16.37
N TYR A 780 -9.91 15.40 15.38
CA TYR A 780 -11.34 15.19 15.64
C TYR A 780 -11.65 13.91 16.43
N ARG A 781 -10.84 12.86 16.28
CA ARG A 781 -10.97 11.63 17.08
C ARG A 781 -10.64 11.89 18.54
N ASN A 782 -9.53 12.57 18.80
CA ASN A 782 -9.05 12.88 20.14
C ASN A 782 -10.07 13.77 20.87
N LEU A 783 -10.61 14.79 20.20
CA LEU A 783 -11.68 15.63 20.74
C LEU A 783 -12.90 14.81 21.17
N ARG A 784 -13.30 13.82 20.36
CA ARG A 784 -14.41 12.94 20.71
C ARG A 784 -14.07 12.02 21.89
N GLN A 785 -12.85 11.49 21.96
CA GLN A 785 -12.40 10.69 23.11
C GLN A 785 -12.40 11.51 24.41
N GLU A 786 -12.03 12.78 24.33
CA GLU A 786 -11.96 13.69 25.48
C GLU A 786 -13.33 14.22 25.92
N HIS A 787 -14.24 14.49 24.98
CA HIS A 787 -15.44 15.30 25.26
C HIS A 787 -16.79 14.62 24.94
N ALA A 788 -16.82 13.43 24.34
CA ALA A 788 -18.09 12.76 24.03
C ALA A 788 -18.56 11.79 25.13
N ASP A 789 -17.88 11.74 26.28
CA ASP A 789 -18.25 10.90 27.45
C ASP A 789 -18.47 9.42 27.11
N GLY A 790 -17.78 8.90 26.08
CA GLY A 790 -17.96 7.52 25.62
C GLY A 790 -19.29 7.27 24.88
N ASN A 791 -20.03 8.30 24.48
CA ASN A 791 -21.29 8.17 23.76
C ASN A 791 -21.12 7.93 22.26
N GLY A 792 -21.96 7.05 21.71
CA GLY A 792 -22.11 6.91 20.25
C GLY A 792 -22.86 8.10 19.64
N LEU A 793 -22.74 8.31 18.34
CA LEU A 793 -23.47 9.33 17.60
C LEU A 793 -24.06 8.76 16.30
N LEU A 794 -25.35 8.96 16.11
CA LEU A 794 -26.07 8.73 14.86
C LEU A 794 -26.37 10.09 14.21
N THR A 795 -25.85 10.35 13.03
CA THR A 795 -26.20 11.54 12.24
C THR A 795 -27.19 11.17 11.14
N ILE A 796 -28.19 12.01 10.91
CA ILE A 796 -29.24 11.81 9.91
C ILE A 796 -29.25 13.02 8.99
N HIS A 797 -29.17 12.77 7.69
CA HIS A 797 -29.10 13.78 6.65
C HIS A 797 -30.20 13.56 5.62
N VAL A 798 -30.82 14.65 5.17
CA VAL A 798 -31.81 14.64 4.10
C VAL A 798 -31.12 14.98 2.79
N VAL A 799 -30.99 14.04 1.87
CA VAL A 799 -30.35 14.22 0.57
C VAL A 799 -31.38 14.56 -0.51
N SER A 800 -31.11 15.61 -1.29
CA SER A 800 -32.05 16.07 -2.31
C SER A 800 -32.13 15.17 -3.53
N GLY A 801 -33.35 14.75 -3.89
CA GLY A 801 -33.65 14.14 -5.19
C GLY A 801 -33.40 15.10 -6.38
N ARG A 802 -33.26 16.39 -6.08
CA ARG A 802 -32.90 17.47 -7.02
C ARG A 802 -31.43 17.90 -6.90
N SER A 803 -30.58 17.10 -6.27
CA SER A 803 -29.15 17.40 -6.14
C SER A 803 -28.50 17.60 -7.52
N VAL A 804 -27.68 18.64 -7.65
CA VAL A 804 -27.00 19.04 -8.89
C VAL A 804 -25.48 19.12 -8.69
N PRO A 805 -24.67 18.78 -9.71
CA PRO A 805 -23.21 18.91 -9.63
C PRO A 805 -22.79 20.36 -9.31
N MET A 806 -22.18 20.58 -8.15
CA MET A 806 -21.75 21.91 -7.69
C MET A 806 -20.39 22.30 -8.24
N ARG A 807 -19.51 21.31 -8.47
CA ARG A 807 -18.16 21.52 -8.98
C ARG A 807 -18.21 21.71 -10.48
N LYS A 808 -17.78 22.88 -10.96
CA LYS A 808 -17.43 23.04 -12.37
C LYS A 808 -16.24 22.12 -12.66
N PRO A 809 -16.25 21.38 -13.79
CA PRO A 809 -15.07 20.63 -14.20
C PRO A 809 -13.84 21.55 -14.20
N ARG A 810 -12.66 21.00 -13.90
CA ARG A 810 -11.42 21.77 -14.09
C ARG A 810 -11.35 22.17 -15.57
N PRO A 811 -10.74 23.32 -15.92
CA PRO A 811 -10.60 23.71 -17.31
C PRO A 811 -10.00 22.56 -18.14
N GLY A 812 -10.75 22.04 -19.11
CA GLY A 812 -10.34 20.92 -19.97
C GLY A 812 -10.71 19.52 -19.48
N SER A 813 -11.36 19.33 -18.33
CA SER A 813 -11.83 18.01 -17.86
C SER A 813 -13.34 17.81 -18.08
N LEU A 814 -13.78 16.56 -18.23
CA LEU A 814 -15.22 16.24 -18.21
C LEU A 814 -15.80 16.29 -16.77
N PRO A 815 -17.13 16.47 -16.61
CA PRO A 815 -17.78 16.33 -15.31
C PRO A 815 -17.67 14.89 -14.81
N THR A 816 -17.53 14.70 -13.49
CA THR A 816 -17.52 13.37 -12.85
C THR A 816 -18.88 13.00 -12.22
N ARG A 817 -19.79 13.97 -12.10
CA ARG A 817 -21.07 13.85 -11.39
C ARG A 817 -22.23 14.26 -12.27
N GLU A 818 -23.38 13.64 -12.04
CA GLU A 818 -24.65 13.90 -12.74
C GLU A 818 -25.74 14.38 -11.76
N PRO A 819 -26.81 15.02 -12.24
CA PRO A 819 -27.97 15.35 -11.40
C PRO A 819 -28.64 14.09 -10.83
N MET A 820 -29.16 14.18 -9.61
CA MET A 820 -29.77 13.04 -8.90
C MET A 820 -31.02 12.50 -9.60
N ASN A 821 -31.90 13.41 -10.05
CA ASN A 821 -33.12 13.14 -10.81
C ASN A 821 -34.03 12.06 -10.18
N VAL A 822 -34.32 12.20 -8.89
CA VAL A 822 -35.24 11.32 -8.15
C VAL A 822 -36.41 12.14 -7.61
N GLU A 823 -37.61 11.58 -7.64
CA GLU A 823 -38.79 12.19 -7.03
C GLU A 823 -38.75 12.01 -5.50
N GLY A 824 -38.75 13.11 -4.77
CA GLY A 824 -38.71 13.10 -3.31
C GLY A 824 -37.31 13.26 -2.71
N GLN A 825 -37.26 13.26 -1.37
CA GLN A 825 -36.03 13.44 -0.59
C GLN A 825 -35.56 12.07 -0.07
N MET A 826 -34.27 11.83 0.01
CA MET A 826 -33.72 10.57 0.53
C MET A 826 -33.15 10.77 1.92
N VAL A 827 -33.20 9.74 2.77
CA VAL A 827 -32.56 9.78 4.09
C VAL A 827 -31.25 8.99 4.03
N ALA A 828 -30.16 9.66 4.39
CA ALA A 828 -28.83 9.09 4.51
C ALA A 828 -28.35 9.23 5.96
N ILE A 829 -27.57 8.28 6.44
CA ILE A 829 -27.14 8.23 7.84
C ILE A 829 -25.61 8.11 7.98
N GLY A 830 -25.09 8.67 9.07
CA GLY A 830 -23.74 8.48 9.56
C GLY A 830 -23.75 7.90 10.96
N VAL A 831 -22.80 7.04 11.29
CA VAL A 831 -22.68 6.39 12.59
C VAL A 831 -21.25 6.55 13.08
N VAL A 832 -21.11 7.11 14.26
CA VAL A 832 -19.85 7.22 14.98
C VAL A 832 -20.00 6.39 16.25
N PHE A 833 -19.27 5.29 16.32
CA PHE A 833 -19.37 4.38 17.43
C PHE A 833 -18.55 4.87 18.63
N PRO A 834 -18.97 4.57 19.88
CA PRO A 834 -18.30 4.97 21.11
C PRO A 834 -16.86 4.42 21.20
N GLY A 835 -15.97 5.05 21.98
CA GLY A 835 -14.52 4.80 21.93
C GLY A 835 -13.84 4.21 23.19
N GLN A 836 -14.58 3.86 24.26
CA GLN A 836 -13.95 3.50 25.55
C GLN A 836 -13.63 2.01 25.75
N GLU A 837 -12.51 1.74 26.45
CA GLU A 837 -11.98 0.42 26.85
C GLU A 837 -12.90 -0.41 27.76
N GLN A 838 -13.90 0.19 28.41
CA GLN A 838 -14.84 -0.52 29.29
C GLN A 838 -15.79 -1.51 28.58
N VAL A 839 -15.78 -1.52 27.24
CA VAL A 839 -16.64 -2.37 26.41
C VAL A 839 -15.83 -3.53 25.79
N ALA A 840 -14.58 -3.73 26.21
CA ALA A 840 -13.75 -4.87 25.82
C ALA A 840 -14.17 -6.15 26.57
N ASP A 841 -15.38 -6.65 26.31
CA ASP A 841 -15.69 -8.06 26.54
C ASP A 841 -15.58 -8.79 25.18
N GLU A 842 -14.86 -9.91 25.16
CA GLU A 842 -14.15 -10.53 24.02
C GLU A 842 -15.01 -11.14 22.89
N ARG A 843 -16.16 -10.56 22.49
CA ARG A 843 -17.03 -11.13 21.42
C ARG A 843 -17.73 -9.98 20.70
N ASP A 844 -17.59 -9.70 19.41
CA ASP A 844 -17.67 -10.56 18.21
C ASP A 844 -17.37 -9.73 16.93
N GLY A 845 -16.79 -10.33 15.86
CA GLY A 845 -16.60 -9.80 14.47
C GLY A 845 -15.18 -9.86 13.84
N ASN A 846 -14.98 -9.52 12.55
CA ASN A 846 -13.84 -10.07 11.75
C ASN A 846 -12.70 -9.09 11.38
N TYR A 847 -11.88 -8.65 12.34
CA TYR A 847 -10.48 -8.32 12.06
C TYR A 847 -9.63 -9.58 12.21
N TYR A 848 -8.48 -9.62 11.56
CA TYR A 848 -7.49 -10.64 11.85
C TYR A 848 -6.29 -9.96 12.50
N VAL A 849 -5.83 -10.52 13.61
CA VAL A 849 -4.61 -10.13 14.34
C VAL A 849 -3.93 -11.41 14.81
N VAL A 850 -2.63 -11.38 15.05
CA VAL A 850 -1.97 -12.47 15.75
C VAL A 850 -1.76 -12.09 17.21
N ARG A 851 -2.03 -13.02 18.14
CA ARG A 851 -1.70 -12.83 19.56
C ARG A 851 -0.19 -12.74 19.70
N THR A 852 0.25 -11.66 20.34
CA THR A 852 1.58 -11.53 20.91
C THR A 852 1.49 -11.89 22.39
N ASP A 853 2.52 -12.50 22.98
CA ASP A 853 2.56 -12.87 24.42
C ASP A 853 2.71 -11.64 25.35
N TRP A 854 2.13 -10.50 24.96
CA TRP A 854 2.19 -9.26 25.73
C TRP A 854 1.12 -9.28 26.82
N GLU A 855 1.53 -9.60 28.03
CA GLU A 855 0.78 -9.26 29.24
C GLU A 855 1.08 -7.80 29.59
N VAL A 856 0.03 -6.99 29.76
CA VAL A 856 0.16 -5.62 30.30
C VAL A 856 0.88 -5.75 31.64
N PRO A 857 2.06 -5.13 31.83
CA PRO A 857 2.69 -5.12 33.14
C PRO A 857 1.70 -4.51 34.14
N GLU A 858 1.28 -5.26 35.16
CA GLU A 858 0.63 -4.69 36.34
C GLU A 858 1.65 -3.82 37.06
N GLY A 859 1.76 -2.55 36.65
CA GLY A 859 2.70 -1.59 37.20
C GLY A 859 2.20 -0.18 36.92
N ASP A 860 1.86 0.53 37.99
CA ASP A 860 1.34 1.90 38.08
C ASP A 860 1.62 2.81 36.86
N LEU A 861 0.55 3.15 36.13
CA LEU A 861 0.53 4.13 35.03
C LEU A 861 0.69 5.60 35.49
N ASP A 862 1.14 5.84 36.73
CA ASP A 862 1.18 7.18 37.34
C ASP A 862 2.60 7.78 37.51
N GLU A 863 3.68 7.12 37.06
CA GLU A 863 5.01 7.75 37.02
C GLU A 863 5.46 7.99 35.57
N PHE A 864 5.07 9.13 35.01
CA PHE A 864 5.87 9.77 33.98
C PHE A 864 7.28 10.00 34.54
N PRO A 865 8.36 9.59 33.84
CA PRO A 865 9.71 9.97 34.26
C PRO A 865 9.80 11.49 34.27
N ALA A 866 10.20 12.07 35.39
CA ALA A 866 10.52 13.48 35.45
C ALA A 866 11.59 13.79 34.39
N ASP A 867 11.35 14.84 33.60
CA ASP A 867 12.33 15.48 32.72
C ASP A 867 13.59 15.79 33.53
N ASN A 868 14.60 14.92 33.43
CA ASN A 868 15.92 15.15 34.00
C ASN A 868 16.85 15.67 32.89
N GLU A 869 16.72 16.97 32.56
CA GLU A 869 17.67 17.71 31.72
C GLU A 869 19.07 17.86 32.36
N GLU A 870 19.34 17.32 33.55
CA GLU A 870 20.61 17.50 34.27
C GLU A 870 21.65 16.35 34.11
N SER A 871 21.54 15.46 33.12
CA SER A 871 22.50 14.34 32.95
C SER A 871 23.57 14.51 31.85
N GLU A 872 23.62 15.65 31.14
CA GLU A 872 24.55 15.82 29.99
C GLU A 872 26.06 15.79 30.35
N ASP A 873 26.45 16.03 31.60
CA ASP A 873 27.87 16.20 31.98
C ASP A 873 28.55 14.95 32.59
N ASP A 874 27.81 13.91 32.98
CA ASP A 874 28.40 12.78 33.74
C ASP A 874 29.05 11.69 32.88
N ASP A 875 28.62 11.52 31.63
CA ASP A 875 29.08 10.44 30.73
C ASP A 875 30.52 10.62 30.20
N PHE A 876 31.03 11.85 30.23
CA PHE A 876 32.37 12.22 29.78
C PHE A 876 33.31 12.58 30.94
N SER A 877 32.91 12.32 32.19
CA SER A 877 33.70 12.57 33.40
C SER A 877 35.09 11.90 33.37
N TRP A 878 35.26 10.80 32.63
CA TRP A 878 36.56 10.15 32.43
C TRP A 878 37.52 10.91 31.50
N LEU A 879 37.03 11.89 30.71
CA LEU A 879 37.87 12.78 29.89
C LEU A 879 38.43 13.94 30.71
N THR A 880 37.75 14.35 31.78
CA THR A 880 38.19 15.42 32.71
C THR A 880 39.16 14.92 33.78
N ALA A 881 39.25 13.60 34.03
CA ALA A 881 40.17 12.97 34.98
C ALA A 881 41.63 12.88 34.51
#